data_AF-A0A7Y5CSF4-F1
#
_entry.id   AF-A0A7Y5CSF4-F1
#
_cell.length_a   1.000
_cell.length_b   1.000
_cell.length_c   1.000
_cell.angle_alpha   90.00
_cell.angle_beta   90.00
_cell.angle_gamma   90.00
#
_symmetry.space_group_name_H-M   'P 1'
#
loop_
_entity.id
_entity.type
_entity.pdbx_description
1 polymer ?
#
loop_
_entity_poly.entity_id
_entity_poly.type
_entity_poly.pdbx_seq_one_letter_code
_entity_poly.pdbx_strand_id
1 'polypeptide(L)'
;MEARLIGKTIDNYRIIALLGKGGMGVVYQALDLQLDKIVALKMMDLGLSRDESFLKRFRAEARALGKLQDPFIVNVHALRETELGLLLVMEFVDGDTLAQILRSRGPLPHAEALPLFHQILHALEHAHRAGVIHRDLKPNNIMVNRLGTVKVMDFGLAKLQHPSEPTTSTITGGTLHYMSPEQIHGMSQVDHRSDLYSAGMSLYETLTGKTPFDASLTDFATRQAIVAGNLPSPERLNLAIPRELAKIVMKALAQNPDGRFQSAAEMAAALTEFEQAAAARISPAAVKRSGKRPLGRIALAALAAIVVVAAILLSQRLARNSGELAQSPLPSLSLATQPGGATVFLDGDSTGVTPLKMTPARAGRIALRLQKADYFPLDTAVTIIAGRPEAFSFTMRPAAKLRLTVAPPEASVKIDGRPVAAVELADLRLNVGRHDIDISAPGHQTRREELVLSHGANPPRRFVLERNPLPSETTPAAGTLAIKSDPAGAAILLNGRAFGVTPQTAVIAAGRHEIILRLPGYKDDTTFVTIFSGQTSEAFGRLQLQTGTLSVLVKPFGTIYLNGALERQESTLRFTKTLAAGVHRLTAVHPTLGRWEKNVTIAPDEEVSLEIDFNRQATLRVTAFDQSNNPVYASIIVDGNDLNQKAPKQLMLHIGLHTIAVRQEGYRMVGPAKTILLEGNVNEPLRFTLQKLQ
;
A
#
# COMPACT_ATOMS: atom_id res chain seq x y z
N MET A 1 -3.30 12.55 -8.92
CA MET A 1 -2.01 13.01 -8.34
C MET A 1 -0.85 12.05 -8.64
N GLU A 2 -1.10 10.77 -8.93
CA GLU A 2 -0.16 9.65 -8.76
C GLU A 2 0.88 9.46 -9.88
N ALA A 3 0.52 9.70 -11.15
CA ALA A 3 1.49 9.73 -12.26
C ALA A 3 2.41 10.96 -12.25
N ARG A 4 2.09 11.95 -11.40
CA ARG A 4 2.75 13.27 -11.35
C ARG A 4 4.06 13.27 -10.55
N LEU A 5 4.38 12.15 -9.89
CA LEU A 5 5.59 11.97 -9.08
C LEU A 5 6.67 11.14 -9.77
N ILE A 6 6.34 10.40 -10.84
CA ILE A 6 7.34 9.64 -11.60
C ILE A 6 8.35 10.61 -12.22
N GLY A 7 9.64 10.30 -12.05
CA GLY A 7 10.76 11.16 -12.46
C GLY A 7 11.12 12.26 -11.47
N LYS A 8 10.30 12.52 -10.43
CA LYS A 8 10.64 13.47 -9.37
C LYS A 8 11.53 12.83 -8.32
N THR A 9 12.31 13.67 -7.67
CA THR A 9 13.10 13.32 -6.49
C THR A 9 12.37 13.79 -5.24
N ILE A 10 12.17 12.91 -4.28
CA ILE A 10 11.62 13.23 -2.96
C ILE A 10 12.69 12.83 -1.93
N ASP A 11 13.09 13.79 -1.09
CA ASP A 11 14.30 13.64 -0.27
C ASP A 11 15.50 13.28 -1.18
N ASN A 12 16.13 12.12 -1.01
CA ASN A 12 17.23 11.64 -1.86
C ASN A 12 16.82 10.52 -2.84
N TYR A 13 15.53 10.28 -2.99
CA TYR A 13 15.02 9.16 -3.79
C TYR A 13 14.34 9.62 -5.06
N ARG A 14 14.87 9.22 -6.21
CA ARG A 14 14.25 9.51 -7.52
C ARG A 14 13.24 8.42 -7.86
N ILE A 15 11.97 8.78 -7.98
CA ILE A 15 10.89 7.84 -8.33
C ILE A 15 11.03 7.39 -9.79
N ILE A 16 11.06 6.08 -10.01
CA ILE A 16 11.21 5.45 -11.32
C ILE A 16 9.87 4.96 -11.85
N ALA A 17 9.10 4.24 -11.02
CA ALA A 17 7.87 3.59 -11.45
C ALA A 17 6.89 3.41 -10.28
N LEU A 18 5.61 3.30 -10.60
CA LEU A 18 4.57 2.88 -9.65
C LEU A 18 4.55 1.35 -9.58
N LEU A 19 4.71 0.77 -8.39
CA LEU A 19 4.67 -0.68 -8.16
C LEU A 19 3.27 -1.16 -7.76
N GLY A 20 2.54 -0.37 -6.99
CA GLY A 20 1.19 -0.74 -6.56
C GLY A 20 0.50 0.31 -5.69
N LYS A 21 -0.81 0.16 -5.55
CA LYS A 21 -1.66 0.99 -4.70
C LYS A 21 -2.47 0.10 -3.76
N GLY A 22 -2.51 0.47 -2.48
CA GLY A 22 -3.31 -0.21 -1.46
C GLY A 22 -4.06 0.77 -0.58
N GLY A 23 -4.84 0.26 0.38
CA GLY A 23 -5.65 1.10 1.28
C GLY A 23 -4.87 2.03 2.21
N MET A 24 -3.57 1.78 2.41
CA MET A 24 -2.71 2.59 3.29
C MET A 24 -1.83 3.59 2.54
N GLY A 25 -1.80 3.54 1.21
CA GLY A 25 -0.93 4.40 0.41
C GLY A 25 -0.45 3.77 -0.90
N VAL A 26 0.62 4.34 -1.43
CA VAL A 26 1.15 4.04 -2.76
C VAL A 26 2.60 3.56 -2.64
N VAL A 27 2.95 2.51 -3.38
CA VAL A 27 4.31 1.95 -3.40
C VAL A 27 4.97 2.27 -4.74
N TYR A 28 6.14 2.90 -4.70
CA TYR A 28 6.95 3.26 -5.84
C TYR A 28 8.28 2.51 -5.86
N GLN A 29 8.79 2.22 -7.05
CA GLN A 29 10.20 1.90 -7.25
C GLN A 29 10.97 3.21 -7.34
N ALA A 30 12.08 3.33 -6.63
CA ALA A 30 12.92 4.52 -6.66
C ALA A 30 14.41 4.17 -6.68
N LEU A 31 15.23 5.10 -7.16
CA LEU A 31 16.69 5.07 -7.03
C LEU A 31 17.08 5.91 -5.81
N ASP A 32 17.72 5.28 -4.83
CA ASP A 32 18.47 5.98 -3.80
C ASP A 32 19.72 6.60 -4.46
N LEU A 33 19.75 7.94 -4.57
CA LEU A 33 20.80 8.66 -5.27
C LEU A 33 22.13 8.70 -4.49
N GLN A 34 22.12 8.43 -3.18
CA GLN A 34 23.34 8.40 -2.38
C GLN A 34 24.04 7.05 -2.45
N LEU A 35 23.25 5.97 -2.47
CA LEU A 35 23.76 4.59 -2.48
C LEU A 35 23.80 3.97 -3.88
N ASP A 36 23.29 4.69 -4.90
CA ASP A 36 23.07 4.20 -6.27
C ASP A 36 22.36 2.84 -6.29
N LYS A 37 21.30 2.73 -5.47
CA LYS A 37 20.60 1.47 -5.20
C LYS A 37 19.10 1.61 -5.45
N ILE A 38 18.51 0.61 -6.11
CA ILE A 38 17.05 0.52 -6.28
C ILE A 38 16.39 0.13 -4.95
N VAL A 39 15.36 0.88 -4.56
CA VAL A 39 14.57 0.70 -3.35
C VAL A 39 13.08 0.76 -3.65
N ALA A 40 12.26 0.22 -2.74
CA ALA A 40 10.82 0.40 -2.73
C ALA A 40 10.45 1.51 -1.74
N LEU A 41 9.63 2.48 -2.15
CA LEU A 41 9.13 3.57 -1.32
C LEU A 41 7.63 3.42 -1.12
N LYS A 42 7.21 3.19 0.12
CA LYS A 42 5.79 3.21 0.49
C LYS A 42 5.45 4.58 1.07
N MET A 43 4.65 5.34 0.34
CA MET A 43 4.14 6.64 0.73
C MET A 43 2.75 6.48 1.31
N MET A 44 2.56 6.97 2.54
CA MET A 44 1.26 6.89 3.22
C MET A 44 0.27 7.90 2.63
N ASP A 45 -1.02 7.57 2.63
CA ASP A 45 -2.07 8.51 2.20
C ASP A 45 -2.06 9.79 3.06
N LEU A 46 -2.31 10.94 2.44
CA LEU A 46 -2.29 12.25 3.11
C LEU A 46 -3.36 12.38 4.20
N GLY A 47 -4.49 11.66 4.10
CA GLY A 47 -5.53 11.63 5.12
C GLY A 47 -5.10 10.90 6.39
N LEU A 48 -4.41 9.77 6.25
CA LEU A 48 -3.83 9.01 7.37
C LEU A 48 -2.65 9.73 8.02
N SER A 49 -1.97 10.60 7.24
CA SER A 49 -0.83 11.38 7.70
C SER A 49 -1.19 12.55 8.64
N ARG A 50 -2.49 12.78 8.92
CA ARG A 50 -2.97 13.84 9.84
C ARG A 50 -3.43 13.32 11.20
N ASP A 51 -3.58 12.00 11.36
CA ASP A 51 -3.90 11.38 12.65
C ASP A 51 -2.62 11.12 13.45
N GLU A 52 -2.32 12.00 14.41
CA GLU A 52 -1.18 11.87 15.33
C GLU A 52 -1.13 10.52 16.07
N SER A 53 -2.30 9.94 16.39
CA SER A 53 -2.38 8.64 17.06
C SER A 53 -1.92 7.51 16.13
N PHE A 54 -2.31 7.57 14.86
CA PHE A 54 -1.89 6.66 13.81
C PHE A 54 -0.39 6.80 13.54
N LEU A 55 0.11 8.03 13.38
CA LEU A 55 1.53 8.30 13.14
C LEU A 55 2.41 7.78 14.28
N LYS A 56 2.01 7.97 15.55
CA LYS A 56 2.75 7.46 16.71
C LYS A 56 2.85 5.93 16.69
N ARG A 57 1.75 5.23 16.39
CA ARG A 57 1.75 3.77 16.28
C ARG A 57 2.53 3.29 15.05
N PHE A 58 2.38 3.95 13.90
CA PHE A 58 3.11 3.63 12.67
C PHE A 58 4.62 3.75 12.86
N ARG A 59 5.10 4.84 13.48
CA ARG A 59 6.51 5.01 13.83
C ARG A 59 7.01 3.89 14.75
N ALA A 60 6.20 3.47 15.72
CA ALA A 60 6.57 2.38 16.63
C ALA A 60 6.70 1.03 15.89
N GLU A 61 5.77 0.74 14.98
CA GLU A 61 5.80 -0.48 14.18
C GLU A 61 6.95 -0.47 13.17
N ALA A 62 7.13 0.62 12.42
CA ALA A 62 8.26 0.76 11.49
C ALA A 62 9.63 0.58 12.19
N ARG A 63 9.77 1.07 13.44
CA ARG A 63 10.96 0.85 14.25
C ARG A 63 11.12 -0.61 14.71
N ALA A 64 10.02 -1.30 15.02
CA ALA A 64 10.08 -2.73 15.34
C ALA A 64 10.50 -3.55 14.11
N LEU A 65 9.98 -3.22 12.94
CA LEU A 65 10.35 -3.84 11.67
C LEU A 65 11.81 -3.59 11.30
N GLY A 66 12.31 -2.36 11.48
CA GLY A 66 13.71 -2.03 11.20
C GLY A 66 14.73 -2.78 12.05
N LYS A 67 14.30 -3.45 13.13
CA LYS A 67 15.16 -4.33 13.95
C LYS A 67 15.19 -5.78 13.47
N LEU A 68 14.24 -6.19 12.63
CA LEU A 68 14.21 -7.54 12.07
C LEU A 68 15.23 -7.62 10.94
N GLN A 69 16.15 -8.58 11.05
CA GLN A 69 17.11 -8.89 10.00
C GLN A 69 17.00 -10.37 9.69
N ASP A 70 16.29 -10.69 8.62
CA ASP A 70 16.05 -12.05 8.19
C ASP A 70 16.11 -12.13 6.66
N PRO A 71 16.73 -13.17 6.07
CA PRO A 71 16.83 -13.32 4.62
C PRO A 71 15.46 -13.39 3.93
N PHE A 72 14.41 -13.79 4.63
CA PHE A 72 13.06 -13.99 4.09
C PHE A 72 12.06 -12.90 4.50
N ILE A 73 12.51 -11.82 5.15
CA ILE A 73 11.72 -10.62 5.44
C ILE A 73 12.22 -9.48 4.56
N VAL A 74 11.30 -8.65 4.05
CA VAL A 74 11.66 -7.40 3.36
C VAL A 74 12.30 -6.45 4.35
N ASN A 75 13.54 -6.05 4.08
CA ASN A 75 14.26 -5.16 4.98
C ASN A 75 13.70 -3.73 4.90
N VAL A 76 13.47 -3.11 6.06
CA VAL A 76 13.17 -1.69 6.16
C VAL A 76 14.48 -0.93 6.32
N HIS A 77 14.81 -0.08 5.34
CA HIS A 77 16.05 0.69 5.31
C HIS A 77 15.95 2.00 6.10
N ALA A 78 14.83 2.72 5.97
CA ALA A 78 14.63 4.00 6.65
C ALA A 78 13.15 4.39 6.74
N LEU A 79 12.84 5.27 7.68
CA LEU A 79 11.59 6.02 7.72
C LEU A 79 11.91 7.51 7.54
N ARG A 80 11.28 8.18 6.59
CA ARG A 80 11.49 9.60 6.28
C ARG A 80 10.20 10.39 6.44
N GLU A 81 10.32 11.60 6.96
CA GLU A 81 9.26 12.60 7.02
C GLU A 81 9.52 13.62 5.92
N THR A 82 8.54 13.84 5.06
CA THR A 82 8.65 14.78 3.93
C THR A 82 7.41 15.64 3.84
N GLU A 83 7.45 16.69 3.02
CA GLU A 83 6.28 17.54 2.74
C GLU A 83 5.08 16.78 2.16
N LEU A 84 5.33 15.58 1.60
CA LEU A 84 4.31 14.70 1.02
C LEU A 84 3.80 13.66 2.02
N GLY A 85 4.25 13.70 3.28
CA GLY A 85 3.91 12.75 4.33
C GLY A 85 5.03 11.78 4.67
N LEU A 86 4.68 10.69 5.36
CA LEU A 86 5.62 9.64 5.76
C LEU A 86 5.98 8.74 4.58
N LEU A 87 7.28 8.48 4.44
CA LEU A 87 7.86 7.55 3.47
C LEU A 87 8.60 6.44 4.19
N LEU A 88 8.20 5.20 3.93
CA LEU A 88 8.93 4.02 4.35
C LEU A 88 9.81 3.52 3.21
N VAL A 89 11.12 3.51 3.42
CA VAL A 89 12.13 3.06 2.47
C VAL A 89 12.44 1.60 2.76
N MET A 90 12.25 0.74 1.76
CA MET A 90 12.31 -0.72 1.90
C MET A 90 13.19 -1.33 0.80
N GLU A 91 13.63 -2.56 1.04
CA GLU A 91 14.27 -3.40 0.03
C GLU A 91 13.35 -3.54 -1.20
N PHE A 92 13.89 -3.29 -2.38
CA PHE A 92 13.22 -3.64 -3.62
C PHE A 92 13.43 -5.12 -3.94
N VAL A 93 12.33 -5.87 -4.07
CA VAL A 93 12.37 -7.28 -4.43
C VAL A 93 12.01 -7.43 -5.90
N ASP A 94 12.97 -7.87 -6.71
CA ASP A 94 12.75 -8.19 -8.12
C ASP A 94 12.13 -9.60 -8.25
N GLY A 95 10.80 -9.65 -8.23
CA GLY A 95 10.03 -10.89 -8.19
C GLY A 95 8.53 -10.67 -8.35
N ASP A 96 7.80 -11.77 -8.38
CA ASP A 96 6.33 -11.80 -8.45
C ASP A 96 5.76 -12.15 -7.06
N THR A 97 4.60 -11.62 -6.71
CA THR A 97 3.88 -12.05 -5.51
C THR A 97 3.36 -13.48 -5.68
N LEU A 98 3.22 -14.24 -4.59
CA LEU A 98 2.63 -15.58 -4.65
C LEU A 98 1.23 -15.55 -5.27
N ALA A 99 0.45 -14.48 -5.04
CA ALA A 99 -0.83 -14.27 -5.71
C ALA A 99 -0.72 -14.09 -7.24
N GLN A 100 0.33 -13.42 -7.74
CA GLN A 100 0.59 -13.31 -9.18
C GLN A 100 1.04 -14.66 -9.77
N ILE A 101 1.85 -15.41 -9.02
CA ILE A 101 2.28 -16.77 -9.39
C ILE A 101 1.07 -17.70 -9.49
N LEU A 102 0.16 -17.70 -8.51
CA LEU A 102 -1.04 -18.53 -8.53
C LEU A 102 -2.01 -18.14 -9.65
N ARG A 103 -2.16 -16.84 -9.94
CA ARG A 103 -2.98 -16.38 -11.08
C ARG A 103 -2.43 -16.81 -12.44
N SER A 104 -1.10 -16.85 -12.59
CA SER A 104 -0.45 -17.18 -13.88
C SER A 104 -0.26 -18.68 -14.07
N ARG A 105 0.09 -19.42 -13.01
CA ARG A 105 0.43 -20.85 -13.08
C ARG A 105 -0.67 -21.78 -12.56
N GLY A 106 -1.68 -21.24 -11.87
CA GLY A 106 -2.66 -22.05 -11.14
C GLY A 106 -2.07 -22.67 -9.86
N PRO A 107 -2.65 -23.76 -9.33
CA PRO A 107 -2.15 -24.43 -8.14
C PRO A 107 -0.72 -24.93 -8.32
N LEU A 108 0.10 -24.80 -7.29
CA LEU A 108 1.47 -25.32 -7.29
C LEU A 108 1.51 -26.76 -6.75
N PRO A 109 2.30 -27.66 -7.37
CA PRO A 109 2.60 -28.96 -6.78
C PRO A 109 3.23 -28.79 -5.39
N HIS A 110 2.94 -29.70 -4.46
CA HIS A 110 3.48 -29.62 -3.10
C HIS A 110 5.03 -29.58 -3.08
N ALA A 111 5.70 -30.27 -4.02
CA ALA A 111 7.15 -30.21 -4.16
C ALA A 111 7.71 -28.81 -4.47
N GLU A 112 6.92 -27.92 -5.08
CA GLU A 112 7.27 -26.52 -5.32
C GLU A 112 6.77 -25.61 -4.19
N ALA A 113 5.59 -25.91 -3.61
CA ALA A 113 4.99 -25.10 -2.56
C ALA A 113 5.76 -25.19 -1.24
N LEU A 114 6.13 -26.39 -0.80
CA LEU A 114 6.72 -26.59 0.53
C LEU A 114 8.05 -25.86 0.75
N PRO A 115 8.99 -25.81 -0.23
CA PRO A 115 10.18 -24.97 -0.11
C PRO A 115 9.90 -23.48 0.11
N LEU A 116 8.80 -22.94 -0.46
CA LEU A 116 8.39 -21.56 -0.20
C LEU A 116 7.83 -21.42 1.22
N PHE A 117 7.00 -22.36 1.67
CA PHE A 117 6.41 -22.34 3.01
C PHE A 117 7.41 -22.53 4.13
N HIS A 118 8.50 -23.29 3.92
CA HIS A 118 9.61 -23.33 4.87
C HIS A 118 10.24 -21.95 5.08
N GLN A 119 10.44 -21.19 4.00
CA GLN A 119 10.98 -19.83 4.07
C GLN A 119 9.99 -18.85 4.73
N ILE A 120 8.68 -18.97 4.43
CA ILE A 120 7.63 -18.17 5.09
C ILE A 120 7.59 -18.47 6.59
N LEU A 121 7.61 -19.74 6.99
CA LEU A 121 7.57 -20.15 8.39
C LEU A 121 8.83 -19.74 9.14
N HIS A 122 10.00 -19.75 8.48
CA HIS A 122 11.22 -19.18 9.04
C HIS A 122 11.08 -17.69 9.33
N ALA A 123 10.57 -16.90 8.37
CA ALA A 123 10.31 -15.47 8.56
C ALA A 123 9.34 -15.21 9.73
N LEU A 124 8.24 -15.96 9.81
CA LEU A 124 7.27 -15.85 10.89
C LEU A 124 7.90 -16.20 12.24
N GLU A 125 8.65 -17.29 12.35
CA GLU A 125 9.32 -17.69 13.59
C GLU A 125 10.29 -16.60 14.07
N HIS A 126 11.09 -16.02 13.15
CA HIS A 126 12.02 -14.95 13.48
C HIS A 126 11.27 -13.71 14.02
N ALA A 127 10.21 -13.28 13.34
CA ALA A 127 9.39 -12.15 13.76
C ALA A 127 8.69 -12.40 15.11
N HIS A 128 8.11 -13.60 15.30
CA HIS A 128 7.40 -13.99 16.52
C HIS A 128 8.31 -13.99 17.74
N ARG A 129 9.56 -14.47 17.60
CA ARG A 129 10.57 -14.40 18.67
C ARG A 129 10.95 -12.97 19.06
N ALA A 130 10.86 -12.05 18.10
CA ALA A 130 11.06 -10.62 18.34
C ALA A 130 9.78 -9.91 18.85
N GLY A 131 8.69 -10.64 19.11
CA GLY A 131 7.41 -10.09 19.58
C GLY A 131 6.59 -9.38 18.50
N VAL A 132 6.93 -9.58 17.21
CA VAL A 132 6.24 -8.99 16.07
C VAL A 132 5.31 -10.02 15.44
N ILE A 133 4.02 -9.69 15.32
CA ILE A 133 3.00 -10.52 14.68
C ILE A 133 2.61 -9.87 13.35
N HIS A 134 2.47 -10.67 12.28
CA HIS A 134 2.21 -10.19 10.93
C HIS A 134 0.77 -9.65 10.76
N ARG A 135 -0.25 -10.44 11.16
CA ARG A 135 -1.70 -10.13 11.17
C ARG A 135 -2.40 -10.00 9.82
N ASP A 136 -1.68 -9.76 8.74
CA ASP A 136 -2.25 -9.71 7.38
C ASP A 136 -1.46 -10.61 6.39
N LEU A 137 -1.10 -11.82 6.81
CA LEU A 137 -0.34 -12.72 5.94
C LEU A 137 -1.26 -13.29 4.86
N LYS A 138 -0.88 -13.09 3.59
CA LYS A 138 -1.61 -13.59 2.42
C LYS A 138 -0.69 -13.64 1.20
N PRO A 139 -1.06 -14.35 0.12
CA PRO A 139 -0.22 -14.46 -1.08
C PRO A 139 0.17 -13.12 -1.74
N ASN A 140 -0.59 -12.04 -1.53
CA ASN A 140 -0.22 -10.69 -1.99
C ASN A 140 0.96 -10.09 -1.22
N ASN A 141 1.17 -10.51 0.04
CA ASN A 141 2.21 -10.01 0.94
C ASN A 141 3.43 -10.96 1.00
N ILE A 142 3.53 -11.89 0.05
CA ILE A 142 4.63 -12.86 -0.07
C ILE A 142 5.19 -12.68 -1.49
N MET A 143 6.42 -12.18 -1.61
CA MET A 143 7.13 -12.12 -2.89
C MET A 143 8.07 -13.30 -3.05
N VAL A 144 8.22 -13.76 -4.29
CA VAL A 144 9.22 -14.75 -4.69
C VAL A 144 10.10 -14.12 -5.75
N ASN A 145 11.39 -13.95 -5.44
CA ASN A 145 12.34 -13.38 -6.38
C ASN A 145 12.69 -14.38 -7.51
N ARG A 146 13.44 -13.91 -8.51
CA ARG A 146 13.84 -14.75 -9.67
C ARG A 146 14.71 -15.97 -9.32
N LEU A 147 15.28 -16.01 -8.11
CA LEU A 147 16.07 -17.14 -7.61
C LEU A 147 15.24 -18.13 -6.78
N GLY A 148 13.94 -17.88 -6.59
CA GLY A 148 13.05 -18.71 -5.77
C GLY A 148 13.12 -18.39 -4.27
N THR A 149 13.74 -17.28 -3.87
CA THR A 149 13.79 -16.82 -2.48
C THR A 149 12.51 -16.04 -2.13
N VAL A 150 11.91 -16.38 -1.00
CA VAL A 150 10.75 -15.70 -0.44
C VAL A 150 11.16 -14.41 0.26
N LYS A 151 10.31 -13.39 0.14
CA LYS A 151 10.36 -12.14 0.90
C LYS A 151 8.96 -11.78 1.41
N VAL A 152 8.75 -11.92 2.71
CA VAL A 152 7.51 -11.53 3.39
C VAL A 152 7.53 -10.04 3.67
N MET A 153 6.45 -9.33 3.33
CA MET A 153 6.32 -7.87 3.45
C MET A 153 5.16 -7.47 4.37
N ASP A 154 5.10 -6.18 4.75
CA ASP A 154 3.94 -5.58 5.44
C ASP A 154 3.60 -6.17 6.83
N PHE A 155 4.59 -6.69 7.55
CA PHE A 155 4.44 -7.07 8.96
C PHE A 155 3.86 -5.91 9.80
N GLY A 156 2.85 -6.19 10.63
CA GLY A 156 2.40 -5.30 11.71
C GLY A 156 1.59 -4.07 11.29
N LEU A 157 1.82 -3.51 10.08
CA LEU A 157 1.21 -2.26 9.61
C LEU A 157 -0.34 -2.26 9.56
N ALA A 158 -0.97 -3.45 9.58
CA ALA A 158 -2.41 -3.60 9.58
C ALA A 158 -3.08 -3.31 10.95
N LYS A 159 -2.34 -3.40 12.07
CA LYS A 159 -2.88 -3.08 13.42
C LYS A 159 -3.29 -1.61 13.55
N LEU A 160 -2.72 -0.76 12.70
CA LEU A 160 -2.97 0.68 12.69
C LEU A 160 -4.36 1.07 12.18
N GLN A 161 -5.08 0.14 11.54
CA GLN A 161 -6.37 0.42 10.90
C GLN A 161 -7.54 0.57 11.89
N HIS A 162 -7.51 -0.05 13.08
CA HIS A 162 -8.70 -0.11 13.94
C HIS A 162 -8.43 -0.13 15.45
N PRO A 163 -8.55 1.02 16.13
CA PRO A 163 -8.88 1.06 17.55
C PRO A 163 -10.41 1.23 17.68
N SER A 164 -11.12 0.18 18.08
CA SER A 164 -12.40 0.30 18.82
C SER A 164 -13.75 0.42 18.06
N GLU A 165 -13.85 0.24 16.74
CA GLU A 165 -15.17 0.21 16.06
C GLU A 165 -15.41 -1.06 15.24
N PRO A 166 -16.67 -1.57 15.15
CA PRO A 166 -17.01 -2.74 14.35
C PRO A 166 -16.66 -2.53 12.87
N THR A 167 -15.71 -3.31 12.38
CA THR A 167 -15.16 -3.31 11.02
C THR A 167 -16.24 -3.42 9.94
N THR A 168 -16.58 -2.28 9.32
CA THR A 168 -17.55 -2.25 8.21
C THR A 168 -17.03 -1.55 6.95
N SER A 169 -15.84 -0.91 6.94
CA SER A 169 -15.54 0.04 5.85
C SER A 169 -14.14 0.05 5.20
N THR A 170 -13.24 -0.92 5.44
CA THR A 170 -11.92 -0.92 4.73
C THR A 170 -11.32 -2.29 4.39
N ILE A 171 -11.98 -3.41 4.72
CA ILE A 171 -11.50 -4.73 4.32
C ILE A 171 -11.91 -4.94 2.86
N THR A 172 -10.97 -4.85 1.92
CA THR A 172 -11.20 -5.36 0.55
C THR A 172 -11.47 -6.85 0.63
N GLY A 173 -12.56 -7.35 0.02
CA GLY A 173 -13.07 -8.73 0.20
C GLY A 173 -12.03 -9.84 0.12
N GLY A 174 -11.01 -9.73 -0.76
CA GLY A 174 -9.95 -10.74 -0.86
C GLY A 174 -9.04 -10.86 0.37
N THR A 175 -8.94 -9.84 1.22
CA THR A 175 -8.14 -9.90 2.46
C THR A 175 -8.85 -10.68 3.56
N LEU A 176 -10.19 -10.65 3.56
CA LEU A 176 -11.01 -11.31 4.57
C LEU A 176 -10.79 -12.84 4.59
N HIS A 177 -10.48 -13.43 3.44
CA HIS A 177 -10.35 -14.88 3.28
C HIS A 177 -9.19 -15.50 4.07
N TYR A 178 -8.21 -14.71 4.52
CA TYR A 178 -7.04 -15.20 5.25
C TYR A 178 -7.08 -14.85 6.73
N MET A 179 -8.10 -14.12 7.19
CA MET A 179 -8.25 -13.73 8.59
C MET A 179 -8.65 -14.92 9.45
N SER A 180 -8.03 -15.03 10.63
CA SER A 180 -8.39 -16.06 11.58
C SER A 180 -9.70 -15.75 12.31
N PRO A 181 -10.40 -16.75 12.87
CA PRO A 181 -11.65 -16.57 13.61
C PRO A 181 -11.52 -15.53 14.74
N GLU A 182 -10.42 -15.53 15.48
CA GLU A 182 -10.18 -14.57 16.55
C GLU A 182 -9.95 -13.13 16.05
N GLN A 183 -9.46 -12.95 14.81
CA GLN A 183 -9.40 -11.63 14.18
C GLN A 183 -10.81 -11.13 13.80
N ILE A 184 -11.70 -12.03 13.35
CA ILE A 184 -13.09 -11.69 13.00
C ILE A 184 -13.92 -11.29 14.23
N HIS A 185 -13.74 -11.97 15.36
CA HIS A 185 -14.47 -11.68 16.60
C HIS A 185 -14.07 -10.35 17.27
N GLY A 186 -13.03 -9.66 16.77
CA GLY A 186 -12.67 -8.32 17.24
C GLY A 186 -12.29 -8.28 18.72
N MET A 187 -11.28 -9.04 19.15
CA MET A 187 -10.85 -9.05 20.55
C MET A 187 -9.33 -8.85 20.72
N SER A 188 -8.98 -8.20 21.81
CA SER A 188 -7.68 -7.71 22.27
C SER A 188 -6.56 -8.75 22.49
N GLN A 189 -6.72 -9.97 21.97
CA GLN A 189 -5.86 -11.14 22.23
C GLN A 189 -5.45 -11.90 20.95
N VAL A 190 -5.27 -11.21 19.82
CA VAL A 190 -4.66 -11.79 18.61
C VAL A 190 -3.17 -12.00 18.86
N ASP A 191 -2.76 -13.26 19.00
CA ASP A 191 -1.37 -13.68 19.17
C ASP A 191 -0.75 -14.23 17.86
N HIS A 192 0.46 -14.77 17.93
CA HIS A 192 1.21 -15.27 16.77
C HIS A 192 0.55 -16.47 16.08
N ARG A 193 -0.37 -17.19 16.75
CA ARG A 193 -1.09 -18.34 16.18
C ARG A 193 -2.14 -17.93 15.15
N SER A 194 -2.50 -16.65 15.08
CA SER A 194 -3.29 -16.10 13.98
C SER A 194 -2.50 -16.11 12.66
N ASP A 195 -1.19 -15.82 12.69
CA ASP A 195 -0.35 -15.89 11.48
C ASP A 195 -0.22 -17.32 10.96
N LEU A 196 -0.24 -18.32 11.86
CA LEU A 196 -0.21 -19.73 11.49
C LEU A 196 -1.49 -20.17 10.77
N TYR A 197 -2.64 -19.62 11.18
CA TYR A 197 -3.90 -19.81 10.46
C TYR A 197 -3.82 -19.20 9.05
N SER A 198 -3.35 -17.96 8.94
CA SER A 198 -3.19 -17.28 7.65
C SER A 198 -2.16 -17.96 6.73
N ALA A 199 -1.09 -18.53 7.30
CA ALA A 199 -0.13 -19.37 6.57
C ALA A 199 -0.80 -20.67 6.10
N GLY A 200 -1.62 -21.31 6.94
CA GLY A 200 -2.45 -22.45 6.57
C GLY A 200 -3.40 -22.14 5.40
N MET A 201 -4.08 -20.99 5.43
CA MET A 201 -4.96 -20.53 4.35
C MET A 201 -4.19 -20.25 3.06
N SER A 202 -3.02 -19.63 3.16
CA SER A 202 -2.15 -19.39 2.01
C SER A 202 -1.64 -20.70 1.41
N LEU A 203 -1.30 -21.70 2.23
CA LEU A 203 -0.88 -23.03 1.77
C LEU A 203 -2.05 -23.78 1.12
N TYR A 204 -3.24 -23.68 1.69
CA TYR A 204 -4.47 -24.24 1.13
C TYR A 204 -4.69 -23.73 -0.30
N GLU A 205 -4.68 -22.41 -0.49
CA GLU A 205 -4.86 -21.80 -1.80
C GLU A 205 -3.71 -22.15 -2.73
N THR A 206 -2.47 -22.18 -2.24
CA THR A 206 -1.31 -22.54 -3.06
C THR A 206 -1.45 -23.95 -3.66
N LEU A 207 -1.94 -24.90 -2.87
CA LEU A 207 -2.09 -26.29 -3.31
C LEU A 207 -3.36 -26.55 -4.14
N THR A 208 -4.41 -25.77 -3.94
CA THR A 208 -5.73 -26.00 -4.56
C THR A 208 -6.09 -24.99 -5.65
N GLY A 209 -5.36 -23.88 -5.72
CA GLY A 209 -5.55 -22.77 -6.65
C GLY A 209 -6.66 -21.78 -6.25
N LYS A 210 -7.39 -22.04 -5.16
CA LYS A 210 -8.48 -21.19 -4.68
C LYS A 210 -8.67 -21.29 -3.16
N THR A 211 -9.28 -20.27 -2.57
CA THR A 211 -9.72 -20.32 -1.18
C THR A 211 -10.92 -21.26 -1.01
N PRO A 212 -11.20 -21.79 0.20
CA PRO A 212 -12.38 -22.60 0.49
C PRO A 212 -13.70 -21.82 0.44
N PHE A 213 -13.64 -20.49 0.35
CA PHE A 213 -14.81 -19.60 0.26
C PHE A 213 -15.21 -19.34 -1.19
N ASP A 214 -16.51 -19.31 -1.45
CA ASP A 214 -17.07 -18.98 -2.77
C ASP A 214 -16.89 -17.47 -3.03
N ALA A 215 -16.37 -17.13 -4.22
CA ALA A 215 -16.10 -15.76 -4.64
C ALA A 215 -17.37 -14.88 -4.76
N SER A 216 -18.56 -15.49 -4.78
CA SER A 216 -19.85 -14.79 -4.78
C SER A 216 -20.37 -14.44 -3.38
N LEU A 217 -19.72 -14.91 -2.31
CA LEU A 217 -20.14 -14.60 -0.95
C LEU A 217 -19.91 -13.13 -0.62
N THR A 218 -20.86 -12.55 0.11
CA THR A 218 -20.69 -11.22 0.70
C THR A 218 -19.66 -11.25 1.83
N ASP A 219 -19.06 -10.11 2.17
CA ASP A 219 -18.13 -10.01 3.30
C ASP A 219 -18.76 -10.51 4.61
N PHE A 220 -20.05 -10.25 4.82
CA PHE A 220 -20.78 -10.75 5.99
C PHE A 220 -20.88 -12.28 6.01
N ALA A 221 -21.26 -12.90 4.88
CA ALA A 221 -21.36 -14.34 4.76
C ALA A 221 -20.00 -15.03 4.90
N THR A 222 -18.94 -14.40 4.37
CA THR A 222 -17.57 -14.89 4.49
C THR A 222 -17.10 -14.87 5.95
N ARG A 223 -17.35 -13.80 6.70
CA ARG A 223 -17.07 -13.75 8.16
C ARG A 223 -17.77 -14.88 8.91
N GLN A 224 -19.06 -15.10 8.61
CA GLN A 224 -19.83 -16.18 9.22
C GLN A 224 -19.25 -17.56 8.88
N ALA A 225 -18.81 -17.77 7.63
CA ALA A 225 -18.17 -19.02 7.22
C ALA A 225 -16.83 -19.28 7.91
N ILE A 226 -16.00 -18.23 8.07
CA ILE A 226 -14.72 -18.31 8.80
C ILE A 226 -14.96 -18.77 10.24
N VAL A 227 -15.93 -18.15 10.92
CA VAL A 227 -16.29 -18.45 12.32
C VAL A 227 -16.96 -19.82 12.46
N ALA A 228 -17.74 -20.25 11.48
CA ALA A 228 -18.37 -21.56 11.49
C ALA A 228 -17.36 -22.71 11.31
N GLY A 229 -16.24 -22.45 10.62
CA GLY A 229 -15.11 -23.38 10.53
C GLY A 229 -15.32 -24.64 9.69
N ASN A 230 -16.40 -24.71 8.93
CA ASN A 230 -16.70 -25.83 8.04
C ASN A 230 -15.90 -25.75 6.73
N LEU A 231 -14.57 -25.80 6.83
CA LEU A 231 -13.69 -25.73 5.66
C LEU A 231 -13.53 -27.11 5.01
N PRO A 232 -13.75 -27.25 3.68
CA PRO A 232 -13.51 -28.51 3.00
C PRO A 232 -12.01 -28.86 3.02
N SER A 233 -11.68 -30.13 3.28
CA SER A 233 -10.29 -30.60 3.19
C SER A 233 -9.71 -30.34 1.79
N PRO A 234 -8.45 -29.86 1.66
CA PRO A 234 -7.89 -29.49 0.36
C PRO A 234 -7.80 -30.68 -0.62
N GLU A 235 -7.68 -31.91 -0.11
CA GLU A 235 -7.69 -33.13 -0.93
C GLU A 235 -9.02 -33.36 -1.67
N ARG A 236 -10.13 -32.77 -1.21
CA ARG A 236 -11.43 -32.84 -1.90
C ARG A 236 -11.46 -31.96 -3.15
N LEU A 237 -10.62 -30.93 -3.19
CA LEU A 237 -10.52 -30.00 -4.32
C LEU A 237 -9.41 -30.40 -5.28
N ASN A 238 -8.32 -30.97 -4.76
CA ASN A 238 -7.20 -31.45 -5.56
C ASN A 238 -6.72 -32.82 -5.04
N LEU A 239 -7.08 -33.89 -5.77
CA LEU A 239 -6.73 -35.27 -5.43
C LEU A 239 -5.22 -35.55 -5.47
N ALA A 240 -4.41 -34.68 -6.08
CA ALA A 240 -2.96 -34.80 -6.07
C ALA A 240 -2.34 -34.41 -4.71
N ILE A 241 -3.12 -33.85 -3.78
CA ILE A 241 -2.67 -33.49 -2.43
C ILE A 241 -2.72 -34.75 -1.55
N PRO A 242 -1.59 -35.20 -0.98
CA PRO A 242 -1.60 -36.36 -0.09
C PRO A 242 -2.36 -36.07 1.22
N ARG A 243 -3.08 -37.08 1.72
CA ARG A 243 -3.89 -37.00 2.96
C ARG A 243 -3.13 -36.45 4.16
N GLU A 244 -1.87 -36.84 4.34
CA GLU A 244 -1.06 -36.37 5.46
C GLU A 244 -0.74 -34.88 5.36
N LEU A 245 -0.49 -34.36 4.14
CA LEU A 245 -0.31 -32.93 3.93
C LEU A 245 -1.63 -32.16 4.15
N ALA A 246 -2.76 -32.73 3.71
CA ALA A 246 -4.07 -32.15 3.98
C ALA A 246 -4.35 -32.04 5.48
N LYS A 247 -3.97 -33.03 6.29
CA LYS A 247 -4.10 -32.96 7.77
C LYS A 247 -3.26 -31.83 8.37
N ILE A 248 -2.03 -31.60 7.87
CA ILE A 248 -1.18 -30.50 8.33
C ILE A 248 -1.86 -29.15 8.05
N VAL A 249 -2.37 -28.97 6.82
CA VAL A 249 -3.13 -27.76 6.46
C VAL A 249 -4.35 -27.58 7.37
N MET A 250 -5.15 -28.64 7.58
CA MET A 250 -6.33 -28.55 8.42
C MET A 250 -6.03 -28.31 9.90
N LYS A 251 -4.89 -28.80 10.42
CA LYS A 251 -4.43 -28.47 11.79
C LYS A 251 -4.10 -26.98 11.92
N ALA A 252 -3.44 -26.38 10.92
CA ALA A 252 -3.19 -24.93 10.92
C ALA A 252 -4.50 -24.12 10.88
N LEU A 253 -5.54 -24.67 10.24
CA LEU A 253 -6.87 -24.05 10.10
C LEU A 253 -7.85 -24.38 11.23
N ALA A 254 -7.40 -24.98 12.34
CA ALA A 254 -8.27 -25.28 13.46
C ALA A 254 -8.91 -24.00 14.02
N GLN A 255 -10.21 -24.06 14.35
CA GLN A 255 -10.94 -22.88 14.84
C GLN A 255 -10.38 -22.38 16.17
N ASN A 256 -10.18 -23.28 17.13
CA ASN A 256 -9.52 -22.98 18.40
C ASN A 256 -8.00 -22.81 18.19
N PRO A 257 -7.38 -21.66 18.54
CA PRO A 257 -5.94 -21.46 18.49
C PRO A 257 -5.12 -22.52 19.24
N ASP A 258 -5.63 -23.08 20.34
CA ASP A 258 -4.95 -24.14 21.09
C ASP A 258 -4.90 -25.47 20.33
N GLY A 259 -5.79 -25.66 19.34
CA GLY A 259 -5.78 -26.81 18.45
C GLY A 259 -4.84 -26.69 17.25
N ARG A 260 -4.21 -25.52 17.06
CA ARG A 260 -3.27 -25.26 15.97
C ARG A 260 -1.85 -25.67 16.35
N PHE A 261 -0.92 -25.49 15.41
CA PHE A 261 0.50 -25.43 15.74
C PHE A 261 0.75 -24.27 16.71
N GLN A 262 1.60 -24.47 17.71
CA GLN A 262 1.89 -23.46 18.73
C GLN A 262 3.08 -22.56 18.35
N SER A 263 3.83 -22.91 17.30
CA SER A 263 4.89 -22.08 16.71
C SER A 263 5.03 -22.33 15.20
N ALA A 264 5.65 -21.39 14.49
CA ALA A 264 5.96 -21.57 13.08
C ALA A 264 7.01 -22.68 12.87
N ALA A 265 7.95 -22.82 13.82
CA ALA A 265 8.90 -23.93 13.85
C ALA A 265 8.20 -25.31 13.96
N GLU A 266 7.16 -25.46 14.79
CA GLU A 266 6.40 -26.71 14.91
C GLU A 266 5.70 -27.07 13.58
N MET A 267 5.11 -26.07 12.91
CA MET A 267 4.49 -26.28 11.60
C MET A 267 5.52 -26.66 10.54
N ALA A 268 6.69 -26.02 10.52
CA ALA A 268 7.77 -26.35 9.59
C ALA A 268 8.33 -27.75 9.82
N ALA A 269 8.45 -28.19 11.07
CA ALA A 269 8.85 -29.55 11.42
C ALA A 269 7.85 -30.58 10.87
N ALA A 270 6.55 -30.35 11.02
CA ALA A 270 5.52 -31.23 10.47
C ALA A 270 5.57 -31.34 8.94
N LEU A 271 5.85 -30.24 8.22
CA LEU A 271 6.06 -30.26 6.77
C LEU A 271 7.31 -31.06 6.40
N THR A 272 8.40 -30.90 7.14
CA THR A 272 9.66 -31.62 6.94
C THR A 272 9.47 -33.13 7.14
N GLU A 273 8.78 -33.53 8.20
CA GLU A 273 8.46 -34.94 8.49
C GLU A 273 7.64 -35.58 7.37
N PHE A 274 6.66 -34.84 6.84
CA PHE A 274 5.88 -35.27 5.68
C PHE A 274 6.76 -35.50 4.45
N GLU A 275 7.68 -34.57 4.14
CA GLU A 275 8.60 -34.70 3.00
C GLU A 275 9.56 -35.89 3.16
N GLN A 276 10.11 -36.10 4.35
CA GLN A 276 10.97 -37.24 4.65
C GLN A 276 10.22 -38.58 4.50
N ALA A 277 8.98 -38.65 5.00
CA ALA A 277 8.14 -39.84 4.85
C ALA A 277 7.78 -40.10 3.38
N ALA A 278 7.55 -39.05 2.58
CA ALA A 278 7.31 -39.17 1.15
C ALA A 278 8.56 -39.68 0.39
N ALA A 279 9.74 -39.14 0.69
CA ALA A 279 11.01 -39.57 0.09
C ALA A 279 11.36 -41.04 0.42
N ALA A 280 11.08 -41.47 1.66
CA ALA A 280 11.28 -42.86 2.08
C ALA A 280 10.40 -43.87 1.33
N ARG A 281 9.21 -43.45 0.85
CA ARG A 281 8.31 -44.30 0.04
C ARG A 281 8.73 -44.46 -1.41
N ILE A 282 9.52 -43.51 -1.94
CA ILE A 282 9.98 -43.49 -3.35
C ILE A 282 11.34 -44.22 -3.51
N SER A 283 12.05 -44.46 -2.40
CA SER A 283 13.30 -45.23 -2.42
C SER A 283 13.02 -46.74 -2.57
N PRO A 284 13.55 -47.44 -3.60
CA PRO A 284 13.35 -48.88 -3.72
C PRO A 284 14.08 -49.57 -2.56
N ALA A 285 13.30 -50.19 -1.67
CA ALA A 285 13.84 -51.00 -0.59
C ALA A 285 14.71 -52.12 -1.16
N ALA A 286 15.97 -52.15 -0.72
CA ALA A 286 16.91 -53.22 -0.96
C ALA A 286 16.26 -54.59 -0.70
N VAL A 287 16.42 -55.49 -1.66
CA VAL A 287 15.98 -56.89 -1.64
C VAL A 287 16.47 -57.57 -0.36
N LYS A 288 15.58 -57.78 0.61
CA LYS A 288 15.81 -58.72 1.72
C LYS A 288 15.65 -60.15 1.20
N ARG A 289 16.78 -60.85 1.02
CA ARG A 289 16.82 -62.30 0.82
C ARG A 289 16.52 -63.04 2.14
N SER A 290 15.46 -63.86 2.09
CA SER A 290 15.36 -65.25 2.57
C SER A 290 15.83 -65.62 4.01
N GLY A 291 14.86 -65.91 4.88
CA GLY A 291 14.53 -67.29 5.26
C GLY A 291 15.40 -68.11 6.24
N LYS A 292 14.87 -68.25 7.46
CA LYS A 292 14.87 -69.39 8.42
C LYS A 292 16.10 -69.68 9.34
N ARG A 293 15.78 -69.70 10.65
CA ARG A 293 16.51 -70.24 11.84
C ARG A 293 16.25 -71.78 11.98
N PRO A 294 16.76 -72.60 12.97
CA PRO A 294 17.31 -72.25 14.29
C PRO A 294 18.43 -73.14 14.96
N LEU A 295 18.92 -72.63 16.11
CA LEU A 295 19.47 -73.22 17.35
C LEU A 295 20.44 -74.43 17.38
N GLY A 296 21.53 -74.25 18.15
CA GLY A 296 22.28 -75.32 18.83
C GLY A 296 23.52 -74.80 19.58
N ARG A 297 23.54 -74.95 20.91
CA ARG A 297 24.60 -74.52 21.85
C ARG A 297 25.83 -75.45 21.80
N ILE A 298 27.03 -74.96 22.15
CA ILE A 298 27.95 -75.48 23.21
C ILE A 298 29.41 -74.97 23.02
N ALA A 299 29.96 -74.49 24.14
CA ALA A 299 31.35 -74.45 24.64
C ALA A 299 32.53 -73.89 23.81
N LEU A 300 32.99 -72.71 24.23
CA LEU A 300 34.21 -72.52 25.03
C LEU A 300 35.38 -73.51 24.81
N ALA A 301 36.20 -73.30 23.77
CA ALA A 301 37.64 -73.67 23.73
C ALA A 301 38.31 -73.18 22.42
N ALA A 302 38.49 -71.87 22.21
CA ALA A 302 39.29 -71.39 21.07
C ALA A 302 39.91 -69.98 21.26
N LEU A 303 40.10 -69.52 22.50
CA LEU A 303 40.60 -68.17 22.77
C LEU A 303 42.14 -68.04 22.77
N ALA A 304 42.88 -69.15 22.63
CA ALA A 304 44.36 -69.12 22.63
C ALA A 304 45.00 -69.10 21.22
N ALA A 305 44.26 -69.42 20.15
CA ALA A 305 44.80 -69.49 18.79
C ALA A 305 44.68 -68.18 17.98
N ILE A 306 43.78 -67.27 18.39
CA ILE A 306 43.48 -66.04 17.64
C ILE A 306 44.54 -64.95 17.88
N VAL A 307 45.23 -64.95 19.02
CA VAL A 307 46.24 -63.92 19.36
C VAL A 307 47.56 -64.13 18.59
N VAL A 308 47.94 -65.37 18.30
CA VAL A 308 49.19 -65.69 17.58
C VAL A 308 49.05 -65.45 16.08
N VAL A 309 47.89 -65.75 15.49
CA VAL A 309 47.62 -65.49 14.06
C VAL A 309 47.43 -63.99 13.79
N ALA A 310 46.85 -63.23 14.73
CA ALA A 310 46.73 -61.79 14.62
C ALA A 310 48.08 -61.05 14.66
N ALA A 311 49.04 -61.53 15.46
CA ALA A 311 50.38 -60.92 15.56
C ALA A 311 51.25 -61.16 14.31
N ILE A 312 51.14 -62.35 13.70
CA ILE A 312 51.89 -62.72 12.48
C ILE A 312 51.30 -62.00 11.24
N LEU A 313 49.97 -61.83 11.18
CA LEU A 313 49.34 -61.07 10.10
C LEU A 313 49.57 -59.55 10.24
N LEU A 314 49.81 -59.04 11.46
CA LEU A 314 50.12 -57.63 11.69
C LEU A 314 51.59 -57.29 11.37
N SER A 315 52.54 -58.20 11.63
CA SER A 315 53.95 -58.01 11.27
C SER A 315 54.20 -58.10 9.76
N GLN A 316 53.44 -58.94 9.03
CA GLN A 316 53.51 -59.02 7.56
C GLN A 316 52.79 -57.84 6.86
N ARG A 317 51.88 -57.13 7.54
CA ARG A 317 51.25 -55.90 7.01
C ARG A 317 52.08 -54.64 7.22
N LEU A 318 52.92 -54.60 8.25
CA LEU A 318 53.77 -53.44 8.55
C LEU A 318 55.10 -53.44 7.79
N ALA A 319 55.55 -54.58 7.26
CA ALA A 319 56.77 -54.69 6.45
C ALA A 319 56.56 -54.52 4.93
N ARG A 320 55.31 -54.32 4.46
CA ARG A 320 55.00 -54.08 3.03
C ARG A 320 54.80 -52.61 2.65
N ASN A 321 54.90 -51.68 3.61
CA ASN A 321 54.79 -50.23 3.38
C ASN A 321 56.12 -49.51 3.54
N SER A 322 57.13 -49.93 2.76
CA SER A 322 58.39 -49.17 2.62
C SER A 322 58.85 -49.25 1.18
N GLY A 323 58.16 -48.51 0.31
CA GLY A 323 58.53 -48.45 -1.10
C GLY A 323 57.40 -48.03 -2.03
N GLU A 324 56.77 -46.88 -1.79
CA GLU A 324 56.12 -46.11 -2.84
C GLU A 324 56.01 -44.65 -2.39
N LEU A 325 56.87 -43.79 -2.95
CA LEU A 325 56.64 -42.34 -3.00
C LEU A 325 55.45 -42.10 -3.94
N ALA A 326 54.24 -42.38 -3.46
CA ALA A 326 53.02 -42.03 -4.16
C ALA A 326 52.79 -40.52 -3.99
N GLN A 327 53.02 -39.78 -5.07
CA GLN A 327 52.62 -38.37 -5.20
C GLN A 327 51.15 -38.24 -4.74
N SER A 328 50.86 -37.30 -3.83
CA SER A 328 49.47 -36.97 -3.49
C SER A 328 48.71 -36.66 -4.79
N PRO A 329 47.51 -37.24 -5.01
CA PRO A 329 46.78 -37.01 -6.24
C PRO A 329 46.57 -35.51 -6.41
N LEU A 330 47.14 -34.97 -7.48
CA LEU A 330 46.98 -33.57 -7.85
C LEU A 330 45.47 -33.27 -7.92
N PRO A 331 44.98 -32.16 -7.35
CA PRO A 331 43.58 -31.78 -7.47
C PRO A 331 43.18 -31.77 -8.93
N SER A 332 42.04 -32.38 -9.29
CA SER A 332 41.60 -32.45 -10.68
C SER A 332 40.15 -32.03 -10.83
N LEU A 333 39.87 -31.23 -11.85
CA LEU A 333 38.53 -30.76 -12.20
C LEU A 333 38.11 -31.36 -13.54
N SER A 334 36.90 -31.91 -13.61
CA SER A 334 36.23 -32.28 -14.86
C SER A 334 34.93 -31.50 -15.00
N LEU A 335 34.74 -30.81 -16.12
CA LEU A 335 33.53 -30.05 -16.45
C LEU A 335 32.94 -30.57 -17.75
N ALA A 336 31.64 -30.89 -17.75
CA ALA A 336 30.90 -31.25 -18.94
C ALA A 336 29.63 -30.38 -19.08
N THR A 337 29.18 -30.16 -20.32
CA THR A 337 27.87 -29.58 -20.57
C THR A 337 27.05 -30.45 -21.52
N GLN A 338 25.73 -30.34 -21.42
CA GLN A 338 24.78 -30.86 -22.40
C GLN A 338 23.98 -29.70 -23.01
N PRO A 339 24.12 -29.41 -24.32
CA PRO A 339 25.13 -29.97 -25.24
C PRO A 339 26.56 -29.56 -24.87
N GLY A 340 27.54 -30.32 -25.36
CA GLY A 340 28.96 -30.03 -25.18
C GLY A 340 29.44 -28.78 -25.95
N GLY A 341 30.68 -28.37 -25.72
CA GLY A 341 31.33 -27.26 -26.41
C GLY A 341 30.87 -25.88 -25.91
N ALA A 342 30.67 -25.73 -24.60
CA ALA A 342 30.50 -24.44 -23.95
C ALA A 342 31.87 -23.90 -23.52
N THR A 343 32.15 -22.62 -23.78
CA THR A 343 33.33 -21.94 -23.28
C THR A 343 33.27 -21.80 -21.77
N VAL A 344 34.35 -22.20 -21.10
CA VAL A 344 34.50 -22.21 -19.65
C VAL A 344 35.33 -21.00 -19.23
N PHE A 345 34.82 -20.24 -18.26
CA PHE A 345 35.54 -19.18 -17.58
C PHE A 345 35.64 -19.52 -16.09
N LEU A 346 36.86 -19.52 -15.55
CA LEU A 346 37.14 -19.73 -14.13
C LEU A 346 37.72 -18.44 -13.55
N ASP A 347 37.10 -17.91 -12.49
CA ASP A 347 37.44 -16.61 -11.87
C ASP A 347 37.53 -15.44 -12.88
N GLY A 348 36.83 -15.55 -14.01
CA GLY A 348 36.81 -14.56 -15.10
C GLY A 348 37.72 -14.91 -16.29
N ASP A 349 38.67 -15.82 -16.14
CA ASP A 349 39.63 -16.19 -17.19
C ASP A 349 39.10 -17.32 -18.08
N SER A 350 39.17 -17.14 -19.41
CA SER A 350 38.79 -18.17 -20.36
C SER A 350 39.75 -19.37 -20.28
N THR A 351 39.25 -20.50 -19.80
CA THR A 351 40.06 -21.69 -19.49
C THR A 351 39.97 -22.79 -20.56
N GLY A 352 38.93 -22.76 -21.42
CA GLY A 352 38.76 -23.74 -22.49
C GLY A 352 37.31 -23.95 -22.87
N VAL A 353 36.98 -25.13 -23.43
CA VAL A 353 35.61 -25.53 -23.79
C VAL A 353 35.26 -26.89 -23.19
N THR A 354 33.99 -27.15 -22.91
CA THR A 354 33.53 -28.45 -22.38
C THR A 354 33.47 -29.54 -23.47
N PRO A 355 33.74 -30.82 -23.15
CA PRO A 355 34.21 -31.29 -21.85
C PRO A 355 35.65 -30.86 -21.56
N LEU A 356 35.88 -30.26 -20.39
CA LEU A 356 37.18 -29.76 -19.93
C LEU A 356 37.69 -30.66 -18.79
N LYS A 357 38.95 -31.06 -18.86
CA LYS A 357 39.65 -31.73 -17.75
C LYS A 357 40.91 -30.95 -17.41
N MET A 358 41.15 -30.71 -16.13
CA MET A 358 42.28 -29.92 -15.65
C MET A 358 42.93 -30.59 -14.44
N THR A 359 44.23 -30.86 -14.53
CA THR A 359 45.06 -31.43 -13.46
C THR A 359 46.49 -30.88 -13.57
N PRO A 360 47.05 -30.21 -12.54
CA PRO A 360 46.39 -29.81 -11.30
C PRO A 360 45.37 -28.67 -11.52
N ALA A 361 44.26 -28.71 -10.79
CA ALA A 361 43.31 -27.62 -10.67
C ALA A 361 43.53 -26.84 -9.36
N ARG A 362 43.27 -25.53 -9.37
CA ARG A 362 43.38 -24.69 -8.16
C ARG A 362 42.38 -25.19 -7.10
N ALA A 363 42.85 -25.51 -5.89
CA ALA A 363 41.95 -25.87 -4.79
C ALA A 363 41.22 -24.61 -4.24
N GLY A 364 39.99 -24.78 -3.77
CA GLY A 364 39.14 -23.69 -3.25
C GLY A 364 37.85 -23.49 -4.04
N ARG A 365 37.07 -22.48 -3.64
CA ARG A 365 35.84 -22.07 -4.32
C ARG A 365 36.19 -21.15 -5.49
N ILE A 366 35.77 -21.52 -6.69
CA ILE A 366 36.08 -20.85 -7.95
C ILE A 366 34.78 -20.40 -8.60
N ALA A 367 34.72 -19.16 -9.08
CA ALA A 367 33.60 -18.68 -9.88
C ALA A 367 33.64 -19.33 -11.26
N LEU A 368 32.54 -19.94 -11.69
CA LEU A 368 32.41 -20.65 -12.96
C LEU A 368 31.36 -19.93 -13.82
N ARG A 369 31.76 -19.48 -15.01
CA ARG A 369 30.84 -19.06 -16.07
C ARG A 369 30.96 -20.00 -17.25
N LEU A 370 29.83 -20.53 -17.71
CA LEU A 370 29.71 -21.36 -18.91
C LEU A 370 28.93 -20.60 -19.97
N GLN A 371 29.51 -20.44 -21.15
CA GLN A 371 28.92 -19.68 -22.24
C GLN A 371 28.94 -20.49 -23.53
N LYS A 372 27.79 -20.59 -24.20
CA LYS A 372 27.67 -21.23 -25.51
C LYS A 372 26.79 -20.35 -26.40
N ALA A 373 27.14 -20.25 -27.69
CA ALA A 373 26.31 -19.56 -28.67
C ALA A 373 24.89 -20.15 -28.65
N ASP A 374 23.88 -19.28 -28.65
CA ASP A 374 22.45 -19.63 -28.67
C ASP A 374 21.91 -20.34 -27.40
N TYR A 375 22.69 -20.36 -26.32
CA TYR A 375 22.24 -20.80 -25.00
C TYR A 375 22.34 -19.65 -24.00
N PHE A 376 21.56 -19.72 -22.92
CA PHE A 376 21.72 -18.81 -21.79
C PHE A 376 23.07 -19.06 -21.10
N PRO A 377 23.83 -18.00 -20.73
CA PRO A 377 25.01 -18.17 -19.91
C PRO A 377 24.62 -18.76 -18.55
N LEU A 378 25.49 -19.59 -18.00
CA LEU A 378 25.34 -20.17 -16.67
C LEU A 378 26.47 -19.66 -15.78
N ASP A 379 26.10 -18.90 -14.76
CA ASP A 379 27.02 -18.38 -13.74
C ASP A 379 26.78 -19.13 -12.43
N THR A 380 27.84 -19.72 -11.87
CA THR A 380 27.81 -20.49 -10.63
C THR A 380 29.17 -20.47 -9.94
N ALA A 381 29.34 -21.23 -8.86
CA ALA A 381 30.64 -21.48 -8.25
C ALA A 381 30.82 -22.98 -8.00
N VAL A 382 32.05 -23.48 -8.20
CA VAL A 382 32.43 -24.86 -7.91
C VAL A 382 33.52 -24.88 -6.85
N THR A 383 33.54 -25.90 -6.00
CA THR A 383 34.56 -26.04 -4.94
C THR A 383 35.43 -27.25 -5.26
N ILE A 384 36.75 -27.03 -5.35
CA ILE A 384 37.74 -28.08 -5.61
C ILE A 384 38.46 -28.42 -4.32
N ILE A 385 38.38 -29.67 -3.90
CA ILE A 385 39.02 -30.17 -2.67
C ILE A 385 40.35 -30.84 -3.05
N ALA A 386 41.43 -30.47 -2.34
CA ALA A 386 42.75 -31.05 -2.57
C ALA A 386 42.72 -32.58 -2.36
N GLY A 387 43.27 -33.34 -3.31
CA GLY A 387 43.35 -34.80 -3.24
C GLY A 387 42.11 -35.56 -3.69
N ARG A 388 41.04 -34.90 -4.16
CA ARG A 388 39.82 -35.54 -4.69
C ARG A 388 39.51 -35.07 -6.11
N PRO A 389 39.26 -35.99 -7.06
CA PRO A 389 38.76 -35.62 -8.38
C PRO A 389 37.31 -35.12 -8.28
N GLU A 390 37.06 -33.89 -8.73
CA GLU A 390 35.72 -33.30 -8.75
C GLU A 390 35.20 -33.23 -10.19
N ALA A 391 33.97 -33.71 -10.40
CA ALA A 391 33.35 -33.76 -11.72
C ALA A 391 31.97 -33.10 -11.68
N PHE A 392 31.75 -32.10 -12.54
CA PHE A 392 30.49 -31.39 -12.65
C PHE A 392 29.93 -31.47 -14.08
N SER A 393 28.63 -31.68 -14.19
CA SER A 393 27.91 -31.72 -15.46
C SER A 393 26.75 -30.73 -15.41
N PHE A 394 26.59 -29.92 -16.45
CA PHE A 394 25.58 -28.88 -16.52
C PHE A 394 24.75 -28.99 -17.80
N THR A 395 23.44 -28.75 -17.70
CA THR A 395 22.57 -28.68 -18.88
C THR A 395 22.37 -27.23 -19.27
N MET A 396 22.79 -26.86 -20.48
CA MET A 396 22.65 -25.51 -21.00
C MET A 396 21.20 -25.29 -21.46
N ARG A 397 20.59 -24.18 -21.04
CA ARG A 397 19.23 -23.82 -21.47
C ARG A 397 19.26 -23.16 -22.84
N PRO A 398 18.53 -23.67 -23.85
CA PRO A 398 18.50 -23.04 -25.16
C PRO A 398 17.87 -21.65 -25.08
N ALA A 399 18.46 -20.70 -25.79
CA ALA A 399 17.95 -19.34 -25.93
C ALA A 399 17.44 -19.12 -27.35
N ALA A 400 16.37 -18.36 -27.47
CA ALA A 400 15.90 -17.76 -28.70
C ALA A 400 16.39 -16.31 -28.79
N LYS A 401 16.96 -15.92 -29.92
CA LYS A 401 17.36 -14.54 -30.20
C LYS A 401 16.33 -13.92 -31.14
N LEU A 402 15.75 -12.80 -30.73
CA LEU A 402 14.77 -12.05 -31.51
C LEU A 402 15.24 -10.61 -31.67
N ARG A 403 15.23 -10.10 -32.90
CA ARG A 403 15.38 -8.67 -33.17
C ARG A 403 13.99 -8.07 -33.33
N LEU A 404 13.64 -7.12 -32.48
CA LEU A 404 12.33 -6.49 -32.44
C LEU A 404 12.45 -5.00 -32.77
N THR A 405 11.59 -4.51 -33.67
CA THR A 405 11.52 -3.08 -34.00
C THR A 405 10.08 -2.61 -33.90
N VAL A 406 9.84 -1.51 -33.19
CA VAL A 406 8.51 -1.00 -32.93
C VAL A 406 8.42 0.47 -33.35
N ALA A 407 7.31 0.83 -34.00
CA ALA A 407 6.94 2.19 -34.32
C ALA A 407 5.52 2.51 -33.81
N PRO A 408 5.28 3.69 -33.23
CA PRO A 408 6.25 4.78 -33.04
C PRO A 408 7.28 4.50 -31.92
N PRO A 409 8.45 5.19 -31.87
CA PRO A 409 9.55 4.88 -30.95
C PRO A 409 9.19 4.96 -29.45
N GLU A 410 8.19 5.75 -29.10
CA GLU A 410 7.65 5.90 -27.75
C GLU A 410 6.74 4.74 -27.31
N ALA A 411 6.50 3.75 -28.16
CA ALA A 411 5.66 2.61 -27.83
C ALA A 411 6.26 1.78 -26.68
N SER A 412 5.43 1.47 -25.69
CA SER A 412 5.74 0.52 -24.63
C SER A 412 5.55 -0.90 -25.15
N VAL A 413 6.57 -1.74 -24.96
CA VAL A 413 6.55 -3.16 -25.30
C VAL A 413 6.56 -3.98 -24.01
N LYS A 414 5.71 -4.99 -23.92
CA LYS A 414 5.77 -6.03 -22.90
C LYS A 414 5.88 -7.39 -23.57
N ILE A 415 6.70 -8.27 -23.01
CA ILE A 415 6.82 -9.67 -23.41
C ILE A 415 6.48 -10.53 -22.19
N ASP A 416 5.51 -11.43 -22.34
CA ASP A 416 4.93 -12.24 -21.25
C ASP A 416 4.48 -11.38 -20.05
N GLY A 417 3.89 -10.21 -20.35
CA GLY A 417 3.44 -9.23 -19.36
C GLY A 417 4.55 -8.37 -18.73
N ARG A 418 5.83 -8.62 -19.02
CA ARG A 418 6.97 -7.87 -18.47
C ARG A 418 7.41 -6.75 -19.41
N PRO A 419 7.59 -5.51 -18.92
CA PRO A 419 8.04 -4.40 -19.76
C PRO A 419 9.48 -4.62 -20.25
N VAL A 420 9.74 -4.30 -21.52
CA VAL A 420 11.05 -4.39 -22.16
C VAL A 420 11.55 -2.98 -22.45
N ALA A 421 12.78 -2.67 -22.04
CA ALA A 421 13.35 -1.34 -22.29
C ALA A 421 13.69 -1.15 -23.77
N ALA A 422 13.54 0.07 -24.29
CA ALA A 422 13.76 0.36 -25.71
C ALA A 422 15.16 -0.03 -26.22
N VAL A 423 16.18 0.09 -25.36
CA VAL A 423 17.58 -0.28 -25.66
C VAL A 423 17.75 -1.80 -25.83
N GLU A 424 16.90 -2.61 -25.21
CA GLU A 424 17.00 -4.08 -25.22
C GLU A 424 16.34 -4.70 -26.46
N LEU A 425 15.48 -3.97 -27.19
CA LEU A 425 14.66 -4.49 -28.29
C LEU A 425 15.50 -5.02 -29.48
N ALA A 426 16.73 -4.52 -29.66
CA ALA A 426 17.58 -4.89 -30.79
C ALA A 426 18.17 -6.31 -30.70
N ASP A 427 18.37 -6.82 -29.47
CA ASP A 427 19.09 -8.08 -29.19
C ASP A 427 18.43 -8.88 -28.05
N LEU A 428 17.12 -9.13 -28.17
CA LEU A 428 16.38 -9.87 -27.14
C LEU A 428 16.79 -11.35 -27.11
N ARG A 429 17.13 -11.82 -25.91
CA ARG A 429 17.28 -13.26 -25.60
C ARG A 429 16.10 -13.73 -24.76
N LEU A 430 15.31 -14.62 -25.31
CA LEU A 430 14.11 -15.19 -24.69
C LEU A 430 14.22 -16.71 -24.61
N ASN A 431 13.30 -17.34 -23.88
CA ASN A 431 13.21 -18.79 -23.87
C ASN A 431 12.74 -19.31 -25.24
N VAL A 432 12.96 -20.59 -25.52
CA VAL A 432 12.34 -21.25 -26.68
C VAL A 432 10.90 -21.59 -26.32
N GLY A 433 9.95 -21.29 -27.20
CA GLY A 433 8.53 -21.52 -26.94
C GLY A 433 7.65 -20.33 -27.34
N ARG A 434 6.43 -20.31 -26.79
CA ARG A 434 5.45 -19.26 -27.07
C ARG A 434 5.65 -18.07 -26.14
N HIS A 435 5.53 -16.88 -26.69
CA HIS A 435 5.69 -15.61 -26.00
C HIS A 435 4.59 -14.64 -26.42
N ASP A 436 3.93 -14.03 -25.45
CA ASP A 436 2.91 -13.00 -25.71
C ASP A 436 3.56 -11.63 -25.76
N ILE A 437 3.33 -10.89 -26.84
CA ILE A 437 3.84 -9.53 -27.00
C ILE A 437 2.69 -8.53 -27.00
N ASP A 438 2.72 -7.62 -26.04
CA ASP A 438 1.81 -6.48 -25.95
C ASP A 438 2.53 -5.18 -26.31
N ILE A 439 1.99 -4.44 -27.26
CA ILE A 439 2.57 -3.18 -27.74
C ILE A 439 1.51 -2.09 -27.67
N SER A 440 1.82 -1.00 -26.97
CA SER A 440 0.89 0.12 -26.79
C SER A 440 1.61 1.47 -26.88
N ALA A 441 0.97 2.46 -27.48
CA ALA A 441 1.42 3.84 -27.50
C ALA A 441 0.23 4.80 -27.36
N PRO A 442 0.39 5.98 -26.75
CA PRO A 442 -0.66 6.99 -26.68
C PRO A 442 -1.20 7.34 -28.08
N GLY A 443 -2.53 7.41 -28.22
CA GLY A 443 -3.19 7.78 -29.48
C GLY A 443 -3.13 6.71 -30.59
N HIS A 444 -2.64 5.52 -30.30
CA HIS A 444 -2.57 4.40 -31.23
C HIS A 444 -3.34 3.18 -30.71
N GLN A 445 -3.77 2.31 -31.61
CA GLN A 445 -4.40 1.05 -31.24
C GLN A 445 -3.36 0.14 -30.59
N THR A 446 -3.74 -0.52 -29.49
CA THR A 446 -2.86 -1.51 -28.83
C THR A 446 -2.85 -2.79 -29.66
N ARG A 447 -1.66 -3.34 -29.90
CA ARG A 447 -1.47 -4.59 -30.63
C ARG A 447 -0.99 -5.69 -29.70
N ARG A 448 -1.63 -6.86 -29.78
CA ARG A 448 -1.20 -8.08 -29.10
C ARG A 448 -0.89 -9.16 -30.13
N GLU A 449 0.22 -9.86 -29.97
CA GLU A 449 0.61 -10.93 -30.88
C GLU A 449 1.35 -12.04 -30.11
N GLU A 450 1.00 -13.30 -30.39
CA GLU A 450 1.74 -14.46 -29.89
C GLU A 450 2.89 -14.78 -30.86
N LEU A 451 4.11 -14.87 -30.35
CA LEU A 451 5.27 -15.32 -31.11
C LEU A 451 5.68 -16.72 -30.64
N VAL A 452 5.91 -17.62 -31.59
CA VAL A 452 6.55 -18.90 -31.33
C VAL A 452 8.01 -18.80 -31.73
N LEU A 453 8.91 -18.85 -30.75
CA LEU A 453 10.35 -18.73 -30.95
C LEU A 453 11.02 -20.09 -30.92
N SER A 454 11.88 -20.33 -31.92
CA SER A 454 12.73 -21.51 -31.99
C SER A 454 14.12 -21.24 -31.39
N HIS A 455 14.88 -22.30 -31.14
CA HIS A 455 16.26 -22.18 -30.65
C HIS A 455 17.15 -21.42 -31.65
N GLY A 456 17.96 -20.49 -31.14
CA GLY A 456 18.88 -19.69 -31.95
C GLY A 456 18.24 -18.43 -32.54
N ALA A 457 18.71 -18.02 -33.73
CA ALA A 457 18.24 -16.80 -34.37
C ALA A 457 16.83 -16.97 -34.94
N ASN A 458 15.92 -16.07 -34.58
CA ASN A 458 14.57 -15.99 -35.11
C ASN A 458 14.45 -14.81 -36.09
N PRO A 459 13.53 -14.88 -37.07
CA PRO A 459 13.31 -13.78 -38.01
C PRO A 459 12.99 -12.47 -37.27
N PRO A 460 13.53 -11.32 -37.73
CA PRO A 460 13.22 -10.05 -37.12
C PRO A 460 11.72 -9.75 -37.21
N ARG A 461 11.18 -9.10 -36.18
CA ARG A 461 9.78 -8.69 -36.12
C ARG A 461 9.68 -7.18 -36.08
N ARG A 462 8.83 -6.64 -36.96
CA ARG A 462 8.54 -5.21 -37.02
C ARG A 462 7.06 -4.99 -36.74
N PHE A 463 6.78 -4.15 -35.75
CA PHE A 463 5.44 -3.74 -35.38
C PHE A 463 5.27 -2.25 -35.63
N VAL A 464 4.20 -1.89 -36.32
CA VAL A 464 3.79 -0.50 -36.52
C VAL A 464 2.39 -0.40 -35.96
N LEU A 465 2.19 0.44 -34.95
CA LEU A 465 0.87 0.68 -34.39
C LEU A 465 0.09 1.63 -35.31
N GLU A 466 -1.17 1.30 -35.55
CA GLU A 466 -2.08 2.18 -36.28
C GLU A 466 -2.55 3.31 -35.35
N ARG A 467 -2.59 4.54 -35.86
CA ARG A 467 -3.19 5.64 -35.11
C ARG A 467 -4.67 5.34 -34.91
N ASN A 468 -5.18 5.67 -33.73
CA ASN A 468 -6.62 5.68 -33.53
C ASN A 468 -7.24 6.62 -34.57
N PRO A 469 -8.30 6.19 -35.28
CA PRO A 469 -8.95 7.07 -36.25
C PRO A 469 -9.35 8.37 -35.54
N LEU A 470 -9.00 9.50 -36.16
CA LEU A 470 -9.60 10.79 -35.82
C LEU A 470 -11.12 10.62 -35.99
N PRO A 471 -11.95 11.09 -35.05
CA PRO A 471 -13.38 10.80 -35.10
C PRO A 471 -13.98 11.40 -36.38
N SER A 472 -14.37 10.52 -37.30
CA SER A 472 -15.28 10.81 -38.41
C SER A 472 -16.70 10.94 -37.89
N GLU A 473 -17.45 11.90 -38.41
CA GLU A 473 -18.86 12.16 -38.11
C GLU A 473 -19.75 10.94 -38.39
N THR A 474 -19.90 10.08 -37.38
CA THR A 474 -21.03 9.15 -37.25
C THR A 474 -21.51 9.25 -35.81
N THR A 475 -22.78 9.60 -35.64
CA THR A 475 -23.41 9.86 -34.35
C THR A 475 -23.08 8.75 -33.36
N PRO A 476 -22.40 9.03 -32.22
CA PRO A 476 -22.03 7.99 -31.28
C PRO A 476 -23.28 7.36 -30.70
N ALA A 477 -23.29 6.03 -30.65
CA ALA A 477 -24.31 5.26 -29.96
C ALA A 477 -24.51 5.84 -28.55
N ALA A 478 -25.74 6.21 -28.19
CA ALA A 478 -26.06 6.99 -27.00
C ALA A 478 -26.95 6.20 -26.04
N GLY A 479 -26.79 6.44 -24.74
CA GLY A 479 -27.64 5.92 -23.68
C GLY A 479 -28.27 7.05 -22.87
N THR A 480 -29.24 6.73 -22.02
CA THR A 480 -29.87 7.70 -21.12
C THR A 480 -29.15 7.70 -19.78
N LEU A 481 -28.83 8.87 -19.23
CA LEU A 481 -28.28 9.02 -17.90
C LEU A 481 -29.25 9.79 -17.02
N ALA A 482 -29.64 9.21 -15.88
CA ALA A 482 -30.41 9.88 -14.83
C ALA A 482 -29.50 10.16 -13.63
N ILE A 483 -29.34 11.43 -13.27
CA ILE A 483 -28.46 11.92 -12.21
C ILE A 483 -29.33 12.47 -11.08
N LYS A 484 -29.12 12.00 -9.86
CA LYS A 484 -29.83 12.42 -8.65
C LYS A 484 -28.81 12.74 -7.55
N SER A 485 -29.19 13.59 -6.59
CA SER A 485 -28.39 13.79 -5.38
C SER A 485 -29.27 13.96 -4.15
N ASP A 486 -28.64 13.75 -2.99
CA ASP A 486 -29.22 14.02 -1.69
C ASP A 486 -28.29 14.92 -0.86
N PRO A 487 -28.69 16.17 -0.54
CA PRO A 487 -29.91 16.84 -1.00
C PRO A 487 -29.91 17.13 -2.52
N ALA A 488 -31.11 17.35 -3.08
CA ALA A 488 -31.31 17.73 -4.48
C ALA A 488 -30.92 19.20 -4.75
N GLY A 489 -30.75 19.55 -6.03
CA GLY A 489 -30.38 20.92 -6.46
C GLY A 489 -28.88 21.14 -6.63
N ALA A 490 -28.06 20.08 -6.58
CA ALA A 490 -26.62 20.17 -6.78
C ALA A 490 -26.29 20.45 -8.25
N ALA A 491 -25.36 21.39 -8.50
CA ALA A 491 -24.82 21.64 -9.82
C ALA A 491 -24.05 20.40 -10.32
N ILE A 492 -24.32 20.01 -11.55
CA ILE A 492 -23.73 18.84 -12.21
C ILE A 492 -22.68 19.33 -13.18
N LEU A 493 -21.46 18.82 -13.06
CA LEU A 493 -20.44 18.89 -14.10
C LEU A 493 -20.25 17.49 -14.70
N LEU A 494 -20.51 17.35 -16.00
CA LEU A 494 -20.30 16.12 -16.75
C LEU A 494 -19.02 16.28 -17.59
N ASN A 495 -18.02 15.43 -17.34
CA ASN A 495 -16.70 15.51 -17.97
C ASN A 495 -16.08 16.93 -17.90
N GLY A 496 -16.22 17.57 -16.74
CA GLY A 496 -15.70 18.92 -16.49
C GLY A 496 -16.52 20.07 -17.10
N ARG A 497 -17.64 19.80 -17.78
CA ARG A 497 -18.53 20.85 -18.34
C ARG A 497 -19.82 20.96 -17.54
N ALA A 498 -20.29 22.18 -17.31
CA ALA A 498 -21.58 22.42 -16.67
C ALA A 498 -22.70 21.73 -17.45
N PHE A 499 -23.48 20.91 -16.74
CA PHE A 499 -24.49 20.04 -17.33
C PHE A 499 -25.91 20.38 -16.88
N GLY A 500 -26.05 20.92 -15.67
CA GLY A 500 -27.32 21.38 -15.10
C GLY A 500 -27.35 21.20 -13.58
N VAL A 501 -28.50 20.88 -13.00
CA VAL A 501 -28.69 20.66 -11.56
C VAL A 501 -29.50 19.38 -11.30
N THR A 502 -29.27 18.70 -10.18
CA THR A 502 -30.00 17.47 -9.83
C THR A 502 -31.44 17.75 -9.37
N PRO A 503 -32.40 16.84 -9.66
CA PRO A 503 -32.27 15.68 -10.52
C PRO A 503 -32.30 16.05 -12.01
N GLN A 504 -31.52 15.36 -12.85
CA GLN A 504 -31.47 15.59 -14.29
C GLN A 504 -31.36 14.29 -15.06
N THR A 505 -32.13 14.17 -16.15
CA THR A 505 -32.05 13.04 -17.08
C THR A 505 -31.76 13.54 -18.48
N ALA A 506 -30.82 12.89 -19.17
CA ALA A 506 -30.43 13.30 -20.52
C ALA A 506 -29.81 12.14 -21.31
N VAL A 507 -29.86 12.24 -22.64
CA VAL A 507 -29.18 11.30 -23.55
C VAL A 507 -27.73 11.72 -23.71
N ILE A 508 -26.82 10.80 -23.43
CA ILE A 508 -25.38 11.01 -23.43
C ILE A 508 -24.71 9.92 -24.25
N ALA A 509 -23.61 10.26 -24.90
CA ALA A 509 -22.80 9.28 -25.63
C ALA A 509 -22.48 8.06 -24.75
N ALA A 510 -22.49 6.87 -25.32
CA ALA A 510 -22.04 5.68 -24.61
C ALA A 510 -20.55 5.80 -24.29
N GLY A 511 -20.15 5.31 -23.12
CA GLY A 511 -18.78 5.42 -22.63
C GLY A 511 -18.73 5.73 -21.12
N ARG A 512 -17.52 5.88 -20.59
CA ARG A 512 -17.31 6.26 -19.19
C ARG A 512 -17.30 7.78 -19.07
N HIS A 513 -18.15 8.31 -18.21
CA HIS A 513 -18.28 9.73 -17.92
C HIS A 513 -17.96 10.01 -16.45
N GLU A 514 -17.27 11.12 -16.21
CA GLU A 514 -17.08 11.71 -14.89
C GLU A 514 -18.25 12.64 -14.57
N ILE A 515 -18.80 12.53 -13.37
CA ILE A 515 -19.84 13.40 -12.84
C ILE A 515 -19.33 14.00 -11.55
N ILE A 516 -19.31 15.32 -11.47
CA ILE A 516 -19.04 16.06 -10.24
C ILE A 516 -20.34 16.74 -9.82
N LEU A 517 -20.78 16.48 -8.60
CA LEU A 517 -21.91 17.12 -7.96
C LEU A 517 -21.41 18.16 -6.97
N ARG A 518 -21.82 19.41 -7.17
CA ARG A 518 -21.41 20.54 -6.33
C ARG A 518 -22.64 21.24 -5.77
N LEU A 519 -22.69 21.38 -4.45
CA LEU A 519 -23.71 22.17 -3.77
C LEU A 519 -23.03 23.07 -2.74
N PRO A 520 -23.32 24.38 -2.69
CA PRO A 520 -22.70 25.28 -1.72
C PRO A 520 -22.88 24.79 -0.28
N GLY A 521 -21.78 24.78 0.49
CA GLY A 521 -21.76 24.27 1.87
C GLY A 521 -21.60 22.74 1.96
N TYR A 522 -21.50 22.03 0.83
CA TYR A 522 -21.25 20.59 0.79
C TYR A 522 -19.92 20.29 0.10
N LYS A 523 -19.33 19.16 0.46
CA LYS A 523 -18.13 18.65 -0.20
C LYS A 523 -18.51 18.15 -1.60
N ASP A 524 -17.74 18.56 -2.61
CA ASP A 524 -17.89 18.06 -3.98
C ASP A 524 -17.83 16.52 -4.00
N ASP A 525 -18.83 15.90 -4.62
CA ASP A 525 -18.89 14.45 -4.80
C ASP A 525 -18.58 14.11 -6.26
N THR A 526 -17.56 13.27 -6.48
CA THR A 526 -17.10 12.89 -7.82
C THR A 526 -17.32 11.40 -8.03
N THR A 527 -18.09 11.06 -9.04
CA THR A 527 -18.39 9.67 -9.41
C THR A 527 -18.15 9.43 -10.90
N PHE A 528 -17.98 8.17 -11.27
CA PHE A 528 -17.87 7.76 -12.67
C PHE A 528 -19.02 6.83 -13.02
N VAL A 529 -19.70 7.12 -14.11
CA VAL A 529 -20.76 6.27 -14.67
C VAL A 529 -20.35 5.75 -16.04
N THR A 530 -20.61 4.48 -16.31
CA THR A 530 -20.48 3.92 -17.66
C THR A 530 -21.86 3.85 -18.28
N ILE A 531 -22.03 4.56 -19.38
CA ILE A 531 -23.27 4.64 -20.15
C ILE A 531 -23.18 3.63 -21.29
N PHE A 532 -24.17 2.74 -21.37
CA PHE A 532 -24.27 1.78 -22.45
C PHE A 532 -25.30 2.25 -23.49
N SER A 533 -25.02 2.02 -24.76
CA SER A 533 -25.93 2.41 -25.85
C SER A 533 -27.33 1.83 -25.65
N GLY A 534 -28.36 2.67 -25.75
CA GLY A 534 -29.77 2.29 -25.63
C GLY A 534 -30.23 1.92 -24.22
N GLN A 535 -29.36 1.98 -23.21
CA GLN A 535 -29.72 1.68 -21.82
C GLN A 535 -29.85 2.97 -20.98
N THR A 536 -30.59 2.88 -19.88
CA THR A 536 -30.63 3.92 -18.86
C THR A 536 -29.65 3.57 -17.74
N SER A 537 -28.68 4.45 -17.51
CA SER A 537 -27.75 4.39 -16.40
C SER A 537 -28.16 5.41 -15.34
N GLU A 538 -28.04 5.06 -14.06
CA GLU A 538 -28.29 5.99 -12.95
C GLU A 538 -26.98 6.38 -12.26
N ALA A 539 -26.88 7.66 -11.90
CA ALA A 539 -25.84 8.18 -11.03
C ALA A 539 -26.52 8.86 -9.83
N PHE A 540 -26.11 8.48 -8.62
CA PHE A 540 -26.62 9.06 -7.39
C PHE A 540 -25.47 9.45 -6.46
N GLY A 541 -25.48 10.70 -5.99
CA GLY A 541 -24.50 11.19 -5.01
C GLY A 541 -25.15 11.64 -3.71
N ARG A 542 -24.59 11.20 -2.58
CA ARG A 542 -24.96 11.72 -1.25
C ARG A 542 -23.94 12.77 -0.84
N LEU A 543 -24.34 14.02 -0.87
CA LEU A 543 -23.47 15.14 -0.57
C LEU A 543 -23.28 15.27 0.94
N GLN A 544 -22.02 15.41 1.36
CA GLN A 544 -21.66 15.58 2.76
C GLN A 544 -21.62 17.07 3.09
N LEU A 545 -22.48 17.50 4.00
CA LEU A 545 -22.48 18.88 4.50
C LEU A 545 -21.13 19.14 5.16
N GLN A 546 -20.46 20.21 4.72
CA GLN A 546 -19.27 20.70 5.40
C GLN A 546 -19.70 21.50 6.61
N THR A 547 -19.14 21.18 7.77
CA THR A 547 -19.48 21.87 9.02
C THR A 547 -18.22 22.36 9.71
N GLY A 548 -18.38 23.39 10.54
CA GLY A 548 -17.36 23.84 11.48
C GLY A 548 -18.01 24.14 12.83
N THR A 549 -17.20 24.53 13.81
CA THR A 549 -17.65 24.76 15.18
C THR A 549 -17.57 26.25 15.50
N LEU A 550 -18.66 26.82 16.00
CA LEU A 550 -18.67 28.15 16.59
C LEU A 550 -18.68 28.03 18.11
N SER A 551 -17.73 28.67 18.79
CA SER A 551 -17.66 28.80 20.24
C SER A 551 -17.76 30.26 20.66
N VAL A 552 -18.77 30.63 21.44
CA VAL A 552 -19.03 32.01 21.86
C VAL A 552 -19.09 32.08 23.38
N LEU A 553 -18.36 33.02 23.96
CA LEU A 553 -18.46 33.39 25.37
C LEU A 553 -18.91 34.84 25.48
N VAL A 554 -20.00 35.11 26.19
CA VAL A 554 -20.49 36.46 26.44
C VAL A 554 -20.27 36.80 27.92
N LYS A 555 -19.60 37.92 28.19
CA LYS A 555 -19.36 38.44 29.54
C LYS A 555 -20.06 39.80 29.73
N PRO A 556 -20.64 40.08 30.92
CA PRO A 556 -20.75 39.17 32.06
C PRO A 556 -21.73 38.02 31.81
N PHE A 557 -22.78 38.24 31.03
CA PHE A 557 -23.69 37.24 30.47
C PHE A 557 -24.38 37.84 29.24
N GLY A 558 -25.11 37.04 28.46
CA GLY A 558 -25.97 37.61 27.44
C GLY A 558 -26.77 36.58 26.67
N THR A 559 -27.63 37.08 25.80
CA THR A 559 -28.46 36.28 24.90
C THR A 559 -27.81 36.21 23.53
N ILE A 560 -27.64 35.01 23.00
CA ILE A 560 -26.98 34.71 21.72
C ILE A 560 -28.05 34.35 20.70
N TYR A 561 -27.97 35.01 19.54
CA TYR A 561 -28.75 34.70 18.36
C TYR A 561 -27.83 34.34 17.19
N LEU A 562 -28.18 33.29 16.45
CA LEU A 562 -27.54 32.92 15.19
C LEU A 562 -28.55 33.06 14.06
N ASN A 563 -28.21 33.84 13.04
CA ASN A 563 -29.07 34.13 11.90
C ASN A 563 -30.48 34.63 12.32
N GLY A 564 -30.56 35.34 13.45
CA GLY A 564 -31.81 35.85 14.03
C GLY A 564 -32.58 34.87 14.90
N ALA A 565 -32.20 33.59 14.94
CA ALA A 565 -32.80 32.58 15.83
C ALA A 565 -32.15 32.62 17.21
N LEU A 566 -32.94 32.48 18.28
CA LEU A 566 -32.45 32.39 19.65
C LEU A 566 -31.74 31.05 19.87
N GLU A 567 -30.49 31.10 20.34
CA GLU A 567 -29.65 29.91 20.55
C GLU A 567 -29.37 29.68 22.03
N ARG A 568 -29.14 30.76 22.77
CA ARG A 568 -28.87 30.71 24.20
C ARG A 568 -29.39 31.96 24.86
N GLN A 569 -30.14 31.81 25.95
CA GLN A 569 -30.64 32.92 26.75
C GLN A 569 -29.76 33.15 27.97
N GLU A 570 -29.39 34.41 28.22
CA GLU A 570 -28.80 34.92 29.46
C GLU A 570 -27.78 33.99 30.14
N SER A 571 -26.74 33.57 29.40
CA SER A 571 -25.76 32.62 29.90
C SER A 571 -24.37 33.25 30.08
N THR A 572 -23.67 32.81 31.12
CA THR A 572 -22.25 33.11 31.41
C THR A 572 -21.32 32.03 30.86
N LEU A 573 -21.87 30.91 30.40
CA LEU A 573 -21.12 29.75 29.94
C LEU A 573 -20.79 29.86 28.45
N ARG A 574 -19.69 29.24 28.06
CA ARG A 574 -19.29 29.10 26.65
C ARG A 574 -20.35 28.28 25.91
N PHE A 575 -20.95 28.91 24.90
CA PHE A 575 -21.89 28.28 23.98
C PHE A 575 -21.12 27.74 22.77
N THR A 576 -21.29 26.46 22.47
CA THR A 576 -20.66 25.82 21.31
C THR A 576 -21.74 25.21 20.41
N LYS A 577 -21.66 25.46 19.10
CA LYS A 577 -22.58 24.89 18.12
C LYS A 577 -21.88 24.55 16.81
N THR A 578 -22.17 23.37 16.29
CA THR A 578 -21.77 22.96 14.94
C THR A 578 -22.68 23.64 13.92
N LEU A 579 -22.09 24.31 12.94
CA LEU A 579 -22.77 25.07 11.90
C LEU A 579 -22.29 24.58 10.53
N ALA A 580 -23.13 24.74 9.50
CA ALA A 580 -22.70 24.58 8.12
C ALA A 580 -21.54 25.54 7.80
N ALA A 581 -20.62 25.16 6.92
CA ALA A 581 -19.58 26.07 6.47
C ALA A 581 -20.22 27.24 5.69
N GLY A 582 -19.81 28.47 5.98
CA GLY A 582 -20.38 29.66 5.39
C GLY A 582 -20.42 30.86 6.33
N VAL A 583 -21.14 31.91 5.91
CA VAL A 583 -21.28 33.15 6.67
C VAL A 583 -22.55 33.10 7.53
N HIS A 584 -22.38 33.29 8.84
CA HIS A 584 -23.45 33.31 9.83
C HIS A 584 -23.50 34.67 10.52
N ARG A 585 -24.68 35.25 10.66
CA ARG A 585 -24.88 36.49 11.43
C ARG A 585 -25.00 36.13 12.91
N LEU A 586 -24.01 36.52 13.71
CA LEU A 586 -23.99 36.34 15.16
C LEU A 586 -24.41 37.64 15.84
N THR A 587 -25.41 37.57 16.72
CA THR A 587 -25.84 38.70 17.55
C THR A 587 -25.77 38.30 19.01
N ALA A 588 -25.16 39.13 19.85
CA ALA A 588 -25.16 39.00 21.29
C ALA A 588 -25.84 40.22 21.92
N VAL A 589 -26.69 40.01 22.92
CA VAL A 589 -27.44 41.10 23.58
C VAL A 589 -27.26 40.99 25.08
N HIS A 590 -26.79 42.07 25.70
CA HIS A 590 -26.88 42.28 27.14
C HIS A 590 -28.06 43.21 27.44
N PRO A 591 -28.94 42.90 28.41
CA PRO A 591 -30.15 43.69 28.69
C PRO A 591 -29.90 45.18 28.90
N THR A 592 -28.77 45.54 29.53
CA THR A 592 -28.43 46.93 29.88
C THR A 592 -27.15 47.48 29.23
N LEU A 593 -26.25 46.62 28.72
CA LEU A 593 -24.93 47.05 28.22
C LEU A 593 -24.90 47.16 26.70
N GLY A 594 -25.95 46.70 26.02
CA GLY A 594 -26.16 46.92 24.59
C GLY A 594 -26.20 45.64 23.76
N ARG A 595 -26.07 45.82 22.45
CA ARG A 595 -26.14 44.77 21.43
C ARG A 595 -24.85 44.73 20.65
N TRP A 596 -24.29 43.56 20.43
CA TRP A 596 -23.16 43.33 19.53
C TRP A 596 -23.61 42.47 18.36
N GLU A 597 -23.12 42.74 17.16
CA GLU A 597 -23.50 41.97 15.98
C GLU A 597 -22.40 41.94 14.92
N LYS A 598 -22.15 40.75 14.35
CA LYS A 598 -21.14 40.55 13.31
C LYS A 598 -21.44 39.34 12.43
N ASN A 599 -21.02 39.40 11.17
CA ASN A 599 -20.96 38.22 10.31
C ASN A 599 -19.70 37.41 10.61
N VAL A 600 -19.87 36.15 10.93
CA VAL A 600 -18.79 35.20 11.24
C VAL A 600 -18.72 34.17 10.12
N THR A 601 -17.53 33.93 9.59
CA THR A 601 -17.32 32.90 8.56
C THR A 601 -16.84 31.63 9.24
N ILE A 602 -17.55 30.52 9.04
CA ILE A 602 -17.20 29.19 9.53
C ILE A 602 -16.61 28.41 8.36
N ALA A 603 -15.36 28.00 8.46
CA ALA A 603 -14.75 27.10 7.48
C ALA A 603 -15.01 25.62 7.86
N PRO A 604 -14.91 24.69 6.88
CA PRO A 604 -15.01 23.27 7.15
C PRO A 604 -13.95 22.81 8.16
N ASP A 605 -14.37 22.02 9.15
CA ASP A 605 -13.54 21.42 10.20
C ASP A 605 -12.76 22.44 11.07
N GLU A 606 -13.12 23.73 11.02
CA GLU A 606 -12.49 24.79 11.82
C GLU A 606 -13.35 25.15 13.05
N GLU A 607 -12.69 25.49 14.16
CA GLU A 607 -13.34 26.11 15.32
C GLU A 607 -13.09 27.61 15.34
N VAL A 608 -14.17 28.40 15.28
CA VAL A 608 -14.14 29.84 15.49
C VAL A 608 -14.53 30.14 16.92
N SER A 609 -13.60 30.69 17.70
CA SER A 609 -13.82 31.06 19.10
C SER A 609 -13.91 32.57 19.26
N LEU A 610 -15.00 33.07 19.84
CA LEU A 610 -15.27 34.48 20.06
C LEU A 610 -15.57 34.75 21.53
N GLU A 611 -14.99 35.83 22.06
CA GLU A 611 -15.33 36.36 23.37
C GLU A 611 -15.87 37.78 23.22
N ILE A 612 -17.11 37.99 23.67
CA ILE A 612 -17.82 39.26 23.64
C ILE A 612 -17.96 39.73 25.08
N ASP A 613 -17.09 40.65 25.50
CA ASP A 613 -17.06 41.16 26.87
C ASP A 613 -17.63 42.58 26.97
N PHE A 614 -18.93 42.67 27.23
CA PHE A 614 -19.64 43.94 27.38
C PHE A 614 -19.14 44.79 28.57
N ASN A 615 -18.34 44.23 29.49
CA ASN A 615 -17.69 45.05 30.53
C ASN A 615 -16.58 45.93 29.97
N ARG A 616 -16.01 45.57 28.81
CA ARG A 616 -14.99 46.37 28.16
C ARG A 616 -15.61 47.66 27.63
N GLN A 617 -14.84 48.73 27.77
CA GLN A 617 -15.14 50.02 27.18
C GLN A 617 -14.08 50.37 26.14
N ALA A 618 -14.47 51.20 25.19
CA ALA A 618 -13.65 51.68 24.11
C ALA A 618 -13.92 53.16 23.85
N THR A 619 -12.89 53.83 23.35
CA THR A 619 -12.97 55.27 23.08
C THR A 619 -13.44 55.55 21.66
N LEU A 620 -14.36 56.52 21.51
CA LEU A 620 -14.83 57.03 20.23
C LEU A 620 -14.73 58.55 20.21
N ARG A 621 -13.97 59.11 19.26
CA ARG A 621 -13.92 60.57 19.07
C ARG A 621 -15.06 61.02 18.16
N VAL A 622 -15.90 61.94 18.61
CA VAL A 622 -17.00 62.53 17.83
C VAL A 622 -16.67 63.97 17.50
N THR A 623 -16.87 64.37 16.24
CA THR A 623 -16.64 65.73 15.75
C THR A 623 -17.81 66.20 14.90
N ALA A 624 -18.07 67.51 14.89
CA ALA A 624 -19.19 68.10 14.16
C ALA A 624 -18.72 69.39 13.48
N PHE A 625 -19.10 69.57 12.22
CA PHE A 625 -18.72 70.71 11.39
C PHE A 625 -19.92 71.25 10.61
N ASP A 626 -19.89 72.52 10.23
CA ASP A 626 -20.82 73.06 9.24
C ASP A 626 -20.42 72.66 7.80
N GLN A 627 -21.23 73.03 6.81
CA GLN A 627 -20.94 72.77 5.39
C GLN A 627 -19.69 73.50 4.87
N SER A 628 -19.21 74.52 5.58
CA SER A 628 -17.97 75.26 5.27
C SER A 628 -16.76 74.73 6.05
N ASN A 629 -16.88 73.57 6.71
CA ASN A 629 -15.84 72.92 7.50
C ASN A 629 -15.44 73.67 8.79
N ASN A 630 -16.28 74.59 9.29
CA ASN A 630 -16.08 75.20 10.61
C ASN A 630 -16.60 74.27 11.71
N PRO A 631 -15.92 74.15 12.87
CA PRO A 631 -16.36 73.30 13.98
C PRO A 631 -17.67 73.82 14.58
N VAL A 632 -18.61 72.90 14.86
CA VAL A 632 -19.90 73.20 15.51
C VAL A 632 -19.98 72.46 16.83
N TYR A 633 -20.20 73.18 17.93
CA TYR A 633 -20.34 72.62 19.27
C TYR A 633 -21.72 72.00 19.51
N ALA A 634 -22.01 70.93 18.79
CA ALA A 634 -23.29 70.21 18.83
C ALA A 634 -23.36 69.20 19.98
N SER A 635 -24.51 69.10 20.65
CA SER A 635 -24.80 68.04 21.62
C SER A 635 -24.72 66.67 20.97
N ILE A 636 -24.11 65.71 21.67
CA ILE A 636 -23.92 64.34 21.19
C ILE A 636 -25.01 63.45 21.77
N ILE A 637 -25.71 62.75 20.88
CA ILE A 637 -26.77 61.79 21.21
C ILE A 637 -26.23 60.39 20.93
N VAL A 638 -26.29 59.51 21.92
CA VAL A 638 -25.86 58.10 21.83
C VAL A 638 -27.05 57.21 22.18
N ASP A 639 -27.43 56.33 21.26
CA ASP A 639 -28.56 55.40 21.38
C ASP A 639 -29.88 56.10 21.77
N GLY A 640 -30.08 57.31 21.23
CA GLY A 640 -31.25 58.15 21.49
C GLY A 640 -31.15 59.01 22.75
N ASN A 641 -30.13 58.82 23.58
CA ASN A 641 -29.92 59.58 24.81
C ASN A 641 -28.94 60.74 24.57
N ASP A 642 -29.35 61.98 24.89
CA ASP A 642 -28.47 63.14 24.88
C ASP A 642 -27.53 63.07 26.10
N LEU A 643 -26.22 62.96 25.87
CA LEU A 643 -25.24 62.81 26.94
C LEU A 643 -24.93 64.13 27.66
N ASN A 644 -25.55 65.25 27.25
CA ASN A 644 -25.19 66.60 27.69
C ASN A 644 -23.70 66.94 27.46
N GLN A 645 -23.08 66.30 26.48
CA GLN A 645 -21.70 66.54 26.05
C GLN A 645 -21.70 67.10 24.64
N LYS A 646 -20.82 68.07 24.34
CA LYS A 646 -20.73 68.71 23.03
C LYS A 646 -19.50 68.24 22.26
N ALA A 647 -19.63 68.01 20.95
CA ALA A 647 -18.51 67.74 20.06
C ALA A 647 -17.63 69.01 19.88
N PRO A 648 -16.31 68.89 19.65
CA PRO A 648 -15.54 67.65 19.57
C PRO A 648 -15.29 67.03 20.96
N LYS A 649 -15.55 65.73 21.11
CA LYS A 649 -15.37 65.00 22.39
C LYS A 649 -14.91 63.57 22.15
N GLN A 650 -14.06 63.06 23.03
CA GLN A 650 -13.75 61.64 23.13
C GLN A 650 -14.70 61.02 24.16
N LEU A 651 -15.56 60.12 23.69
CA LEU A 651 -16.49 59.36 24.50
C LEU A 651 -15.86 58.04 24.91
N MET A 652 -16.24 57.53 26.09
CA MET A 652 -15.95 56.17 26.53
C MET A 652 -17.29 55.42 26.56
N LEU A 653 -17.44 54.42 25.70
CA LEU A 653 -18.66 53.64 25.54
C LEU A 653 -18.35 52.15 25.73
N HIS A 654 -19.33 51.36 26.15
CA HIS A 654 -19.19 49.90 26.18
C HIS A 654 -18.93 49.35 24.78
N ILE A 655 -18.32 48.17 24.66
CA ILE A 655 -18.22 47.53 23.34
C ILE A 655 -19.61 47.11 22.86
N GLY A 656 -19.89 47.30 21.58
CA GLY A 656 -21.22 47.05 21.03
C GLY A 656 -21.61 48.01 19.92
N LEU A 657 -22.81 47.80 19.40
CA LEU A 657 -23.44 48.61 18.37
C LEU A 657 -24.04 49.86 19.00
N HIS A 658 -23.53 51.02 18.61
CA HIS A 658 -24.04 52.32 19.06
C HIS A 658 -24.51 53.15 17.88
N THR A 659 -25.65 53.83 18.05
CA THR A 659 -26.15 54.83 17.10
C THR A 659 -25.84 56.22 17.61
N ILE A 660 -25.00 56.93 16.87
CA ILE A 660 -24.50 58.26 17.23
C ILE A 660 -25.14 59.31 16.32
N ALA A 661 -25.65 60.38 16.94
CA ALA A 661 -26.13 61.56 16.25
C ALA A 661 -25.63 62.83 16.95
N VAL A 662 -25.75 63.97 16.27
CA VAL A 662 -25.45 65.28 16.85
C VAL A 662 -26.62 66.23 16.63
N ARG A 663 -26.84 67.13 17.59
CA ARG A 663 -27.91 68.14 17.55
C ARG A 663 -27.39 69.49 18.00
N GLN A 664 -27.72 70.54 17.23
CA GLN A 664 -27.41 71.91 17.61
C GLN A 664 -28.58 72.81 17.21
N GLU A 665 -29.00 73.69 18.11
CA GLU A 665 -30.06 74.67 17.84
C GLU A 665 -29.68 75.60 16.68
N GLY A 666 -30.62 75.86 15.77
CA GLY A 666 -30.37 76.62 14.54
C GLY A 666 -29.63 75.83 13.45
N TYR A 667 -29.42 74.52 13.63
CA TYR A 667 -28.80 73.65 12.62
C TYR A 667 -29.63 72.38 12.40
N ARG A 668 -29.55 71.84 11.18
CA ARG A 668 -30.05 70.51 10.79
C ARG A 668 -28.87 69.59 10.49
N MET A 669 -28.87 68.37 11.03
CA MET A 669 -27.86 67.37 10.69
C MET A 669 -28.01 66.93 9.22
N VAL A 670 -26.90 66.91 8.49
CA VAL A 670 -26.84 66.44 7.11
C VAL A 670 -26.55 64.94 7.12
N GLY A 671 -27.51 64.15 6.65
CA GLY A 671 -27.46 62.70 6.65
C GLY A 671 -28.07 62.06 7.92
N PRO A 672 -28.14 60.72 7.95
CA PRO A 672 -28.72 59.99 9.07
C PRO A 672 -27.76 59.94 10.27
N ALA A 673 -28.30 59.50 11.42
CA ALA A 673 -27.47 59.02 12.52
C ALA A 673 -26.53 57.90 12.03
N LYS A 674 -25.35 57.80 12.62
CA LYS A 674 -24.33 56.82 12.22
C LYS A 674 -24.29 55.70 13.24
N THR A 675 -24.50 54.47 12.77
CA THR A 675 -24.36 53.28 13.59
C THR A 675 -22.96 52.70 13.44
N ILE A 676 -22.30 52.42 14.57
CA ILE A 676 -20.93 51.89 14.62
C ILE A 676 -20.87 50.68 15.55
N LEU A 677 -20.19 49.61 15.13
CA LEU A 677 -19.81 48.51 16.01
C LEU A 677 -18.47 48.85 16.66
N LEU A 678 -18.48 49.07 17.97
CA LEU A 678 -17.31 49.41 18.76
C LEU A 678 -16.72 48.15 19.39
N GLU A 679 -15.62 47.62 18.84
CA GLU A 679 -14.91 46.44 19.39
C GLU A 679 -13.60 46.82 20.11
N GLY A 680 -13.15 48.07 19.96
CA GLY A 680 -11.92 48.62 20.50
C GLY A 680 -11.83 50.13 20.24
N ASN A 681 -10.73 50.76 20.67
CA ASN A 681 -10.54 52.20 20.51
C ASN A 681 -10.55 52.60 19.04
N VAL A 682 -11.38 53.59 18.70
CA VAL A 682 -11.47 54.15 17.35
C VAL A 682 -10.67 55.44 17.31
N ASN A 683 -9.55 55.40 16.60
CA ASN A 683 -8.63 56.54 16.47
C ASN A 683 -9.17 57.61 15.51
N GLU A 684 -9.88 57.19 14.45
CA GLU A 684 -10.47 58.12 13.48
C GLU A 684 -11.73 58.78 14.05
N PRO A 685 -11.87 60.12 13.96
CA PRO A 685 -13.03 60.78 14.48
C PRO A 685 -14.29 60.48 13.67
N LEU A 686 -15.36 60.07 14.34
CA LEU A 686 -16.69 60.00 13.77
C LEU A 686 -17.20 61.42 13.53
N ARG A 687 -17.15 61.81 12.26
CA ARG A 687 -17.43 63.18 11.82
C ARG A 687 -18.87 63.36 11.37
N PHE A 688 -19.51 64.43 11.81
CA PHE A 688 -20.85 64.85 11.38
C PHE A 688 -20.82 66.21 10.69
N THR A 689 -21.75 66.42 9.76
CA THR A 689 -21.94 67.70 9.05
C THR A 689 -23.31 68.27 9.40
N LEU A 690 -23.36 69.56 9.69
CA LEU A 690 -24.57 70.31 10.03
C LEU A 690 -24.80 71.44 9.02
N GLN A 691 -26.05 71.68 8.66
CA GLN A 691 -26.49 72.78 7.82
C GLN A 691 -27.20 73.81 8.70
N LYS A 692 -26.76 75.07 8.66
CA LYS A 692 -27.42 76.15 9.39
C LYS A 692 -28.82 76.39 8.80
N LEU A 693 -29.82 76.47 9.66
CA LEU A 693 -31.18 76.84 9.29
C LEU A 693 -31.24 78.36 9.11
N GLN A 694 -31.88 78.82 8.04
CA GLN A 694 -32.03 80.24 7.74
C GLN A 694 -33.05 80.90 8.66
#